data_AF-A0A8T6VJ81-F1
#
_entry.id   AF-A0A8T6VJ81-F1
#
_cell.length_a   1.000
_cell.length_b   1.000
_cell.length_c   1.000
_cell.angle_alpha   90.00
_cell.angle_beta   90.00
_cell.angle_gamma   90.00
#
_symmetry.space_group_name_H-M   'P 1'
#
loop_
_entity.id
_entity.type
_entity.pdbx_description
1 polymer ?
#
loop_
_entity_poly.entity_id
_entity_poly.type
_entity_poly.pdbx_seq_one_letter_code
_entity_poly.pdbx_strand_id
1 'polypeptide(L)'
;MKAKEMTEQTLRILERDYDFENLKELAAIENLPPLEHASPESMVNLLERITFLDVGTKFLSEENRKGVNKAIEKLGGEEQIETLGQLKQFFGKITNTPITQQMNIVKSPWLDRFRWDTALAENNPFYKWMVNKITEKQLEAEAKYERIYQKFNRLIKKTGRHKGIQFKKWNDVIQYLEIDEVKHREKKKKTFDEFDDETKNVINFLEEYYTEAKNYLIKENVFQKGRTDYFTHTNRLIMETFFDGLQERLEAKKSKMTAVVGAMKDTFLDIIKSKRETIDFANDPQFSGDMPTSKFFKYSLERVAEDAHYSKDLPKSFLNYVRHFERKRYFDDVLPLIDNFATALKIDEGFLNDYIRNKFGNRVDIAGIKQGTVVDKTIRFAKTGLLLRYLVDSLSQFTSIFGEVASNFVNMEVHKFALGSQRLATKKGNKIANKYPELVDRTPFSDLLRSDIPLRYKTFGTLLAGYQTGAVFANRQYFLGSLTKEEWKSGKVSPERLAEIKLEMGRTRSVPGGKSVIGSTSLLGVVHQYRTWAFPLLRMVATDLGKTIKRIGNLKGKEILTANESKRLIKSLFLASVVYTLGDALFSNVDDEMKKKSVYLRTVDKGLRDLNAPFESLFALGAPPLVEYLTNIKLNVERMINTHVIDFPYYQHNID
;
A
#
# COMPACT_ATOMS: atom_id res chain seq x y z
N MET A 1 44.39 42.55 8.75
CA MET A 1 45.14 41.45 9.42
C MET A 1 44.57 41.12 10.78
N LYS A 2 44.64 42.02 11.78
CA LYS A 2 44.16 41.75 13.16
C LYS A 2 42.73 41.20 13.28
N ALA A 3 41.76 41.71 12.50
CA ALA A 3 40.38 41.21 12.55
C ALA A 3 40.23 39.77 12.01
N LYS A 4 41.02 39.39 11.01
CA LYS A 4 40.98 38.05 10.40
C LYS A 4 41.62 37.02 11.33
N GLU A 5 42.76 37.34 11.92
CA GLU A 5 43.43 36.50 12.93
C GLU A 5 42.56 36.28 14.17
N MET A 6 41.88 37.34 14.64
CA MET A 6 40.97 37.26 15.77
C MET A 6 39.73 36.40 15.45
N THR A 7 39.22 36.47 14.21
CA THR A 7 38.11 35.62 13.75
C THR A 7 38.54 34.15 13.69
N GLU A 8 39.69 33.84 13.08
CA GLU A 8 40.24 32.48 13.00
C GLU A 8 40.53 31.87 14.38
N GLN A 9 41.07 32.66 15.31
CA GLN A 9 41.35 32.21 16.67
C GLN A 9 40.06 31.94 17.46
N THR A 10 39.03 32.76 17.28
CA THR A 10 37.70 32.57 17.88
C THR A 10 37.01 31.33 17.31
N LEU A 11 37.12 31.11 15.99
CA LEU A 11 36.57 29.94 15.30
C LEU A 11 37.21 28.64 15.82
N ARG A 12 38.52 28.62 16.04
CA ARG A 12 39.22 27.45 16.61
C ARG A 12 38.80 27.14 18.05
N ILE A 13 38.52 28.15 18.86
CA ILE A 13 38.01 27.95 20.24
C ILE A 13 36.60 27.36 20.18
N LEU A 14 35.77 27.90 19.28
CA LEU A 14 34.41 27.43 19.04
C LEU A 14 34.37 25.98 18.52
N GLU A 15 35.22 25.63 17.54
CA GLU A 15 35.35 24.27 17.01
C GLU A 15 35.85 23.25 18.05
N ARG A 16 36.65 23.71 19.03
CA ARG A 16 37.17 22.86 20.10
C ARG A 16 36.08 22.54 21.13
N ASP A 17 35.27 23.54 21.48
CA ASP A 17 34.36 23.47 22.61
C ASP A 17 32.90 23.14 22.20
N TYR A 18 32.56 23.31 20.91
CA TYR A 18 31.22 23.09 20.36
C TYR A 18 31.26 22.33 19.03
N ASP A 19 30.18 21.61 18.74
CA ASP A 19 29.99 20.91 17.46
C ASP A 19 29.85 21.95 16.32
N PHE A 20 30.84 22.00 15.42
CA PHE A 20 30.95 23.01 14.37
C PHE A 20 29.73 23.04 13.43
N GLU A 21 29.08 21.91 13.20
CA GLU A 21 27.85 21.86 12.41
C GLU A 21 26.68 22.54 13.13
N ASN A 22 26.56 22.38 14.46
CA ASN A 22 25.56 23.14 15.23
C ASN A 22 25.81 24.65 15.22
N LEU A 23 27.08 25.07 15.16
CA LEU A 23 27.44 26.48 15.06
C LEU A 23 27.04 27.08 13.70
N LYS A 24 27.26 26.33 12.60
CA LYS A 24 26.81 26.75 11.26
C LYS A 24 25.28 26.88 11.21
N GLU A 25 24.57 25.92 11.75
CA GLU A 25 23.11 25.95 11.78
C GLU A 25 22.59 27.11 12.65
N LEU A 26 23.19 27.35 13.82
CA LEU A 26 22.89 28.52 14.65
C LEU A 26 23.10 29.84 13.89
N ALA A 27 24.22 29.97 13.19
CA ALA A 27 24.51 31.14 12.35
C ALA A 27 23.47 31.32 11.23
N ALA A 28 23.02 30.21 10.62
CA ALA A 28 21.96 30.22 9.61
C ALA A 28 20.58 30.60 10.20
N ILE A 29 20.29 30.30 11.48
CA ILE A 29 19.06 30.78 12.16
C ILE A 29 19.07 32.30 12.28
N GLU A 30 20.22 32.86 12.64
CA GLU A 30 20.39 34.30 12.83
C GLU A 30 20.55 35.08 11.52
N ASN A 31 20.49 34.40 10.36
CA ASN A 31 20.80 34.97 9.04
C ASN A 31 22.20 35.61 8.98
N LEU A 32 23.16 35.04 9.69
CA LEU A 32 24.55 35.48 9.64
C LEU A 32 25.23 34.93 8.36
N PRO A 33 26.23 35.65 7.81
CA PRO A 33 27.07 35.11 6.75
C PRO A 33 27.78 33.83 7.22
N PRO A 34 28.29 32.99 6.29
CA PRO A 34 29.07 31.80 6.64
C PRO A 34 30.13 32.16 7.69
N LEU A 35 30.35 31.28 8.67
CA LEU A 35 31.23 31.57 9.83
C LEU A 35 32.65 32.01 9.39
N GLU A 36 33.12 31.50 8.26
CA GLU A 36 34.40 31.86 7.61
C GLU A 36 34.46 33.33 7.12
N HIS A 37 33.31 33.97 7.02
CA HIS A 37 33.10 35.34 6.52
C HIS A 37 32.34 36.22 7.51
N ALA A 38 32.06 35.72 8.72
CA ALA A 38 31.36 36.47 9.74
C ALA A 38 32.24 37.59 10.33
N SER A 39 31.63 38.75 10.60
CA SER A 39 32.33 39.83 11.29
C SER A 39 32.64 39.42 12.73
N PRO A 40 33.70 39.97 13.36
CA PRO A 40 33.99 39.70 14.76
C PRO A 40 32.80 39.99 15.69
N GLU A 41 32.03 41.05 15.42
CA GLU A 41 30.79 41.37 16.16
C GLU A 41 29.72 40.30 16.00
N SER A 42 29.56 39.74 14.79
CA SER A 42 28.63 38.63 14.53
C SER A 42 29.02 37.37 15.31
N MET A 43 30.32 37.10 15.42
CA MET A 43 30.85 35.95 16.17
C MET A 43 30.68 36.12 17.69
N VAL A 44 30.81 37.35 18.21
CA VAL A 44 30.54 37.66 19.62
C VAL A 44 29.04 37.50 19.93
N ASN A 45 28.16 38.00 19.08
CA ASN A 45 26.71 37.79 19.23
C ASN A 45 26.33 36.31 19.18
N LEU A 46 26.98 35.52 18.32
CA LEU A 46 26.80 34.07 18.26
C LEU A 46 27.23 33.40 19.58
N LEU A 47 28.41 33.77 20.10
CA LEU A 47 28.94 33.28 21.37
C LEU A 47 28.02 33.59 22.56
N GLU A 48 27.48 34.81 22.62
CA GLU A 48 26.52 35.20 23.66
C GLU A 48 25.22 34.41 23.61
N ARG A 49 24.77 33.97 22.43
CA ARG A 49 23.60 33.08 22.33
C ARG A 49 23.94 31.63 22.71
N ILE A 50 25.13 31.17 22.34
CA ILE A 50 25.60 29.81 22.64
C ILE A 50 25.70 29.58 24.15
N THR A 51 26.10 30.60 24.93
CA THR A 51 26.20 30.48 26.39
C THR A 51 24.86 30.26 27.08
N PHE A 52 23.73 30.60 26.44
CA PHE A 52 22.38 30.31 26.94
C PHE A 52 21.84 28.94 26.50
N LEU A 53 22.54 28.23 25.62
CA LEU A 53 22.13 26.90 25.16
C LEU A 53 22.76 25.83 26.04
N ASP A 54 21.96 24.84 26.45
CA ASP A 54 22.48 23.68 27.16
C ASP A 54 23.54 22.98 26.29
N VAL A 55 24.67 22.64 26.92
CA VAL A 55 25.77 21.89 26.27
C VAL A 55 25.20 20.59 25.68
N GLY A 56 25.33 20.43 24.35
CA GLY A 56 24.79 19.28 23.62
C GLY A 56 23.45 19.53 22.91
N THR A 57 22.94 20.76 22.90
CA THR A 57 21.81 21.16 22.05
C THR A 57 22.14 20.92 20.57
N LYS A 58 21.28 20.18 19.88
CA LYS A 58 21.40 19.90 18.44
C LYS A 58 20.34 20.66 17.66
N PHE A 59 20.80 21.48 16.72
CA PHE A 59 19.94 22.23 15.82
C PHE A 59 19.45 21.36 14.66
N LEU A 60 18.27 21.68 14.16
CA LEU A 60 17.79 21.16 12.88
C LEU A 60 18.51 21.87 11.75
N SER A 61 18.82 21.15 10.67
CA SER A 61 19.35 21.79 9.47
C SER A 61 18.35 22.78 8.87
N GLU A 62 18.81 23.80 8.14
CA GLU A 62 17.92 24.78 7.51
C GLU A 62 16.79 24.13 6.70
N GLU A 63 17.10 23.10 5.92
CA GLU A 63 16.13 22.33 5.14
C GLU A 63 15.12 21.59 6.03
N ASN A 64 15.61 20.89 7.05
CA ASN A 64 14.78 20.16 8.00
C ASN A 64 13.86 21.08 8.78
N ARG A 65 14.38 22.24 9.23
CA ARG A 65 13.61 23.26 9.92
C ARG A 65 12.49 23.81 9.05
N LYS A 66 12.77 24.18 7.79
CA LYS A 66 11.74 24.64 6.85
C LYS A 66 10.69 23.56 6.62
N GLY A 67 11.10 22.31 6.44
CA GLY A 67 10.21 21.17 6.25
C GLY A 67 9.31 20.90 7.47
N VAL A 68 9.89 20.88 8.67
CA VAL A 68 9.19 20.67 9.95
C VAL A 68 8.19 21.79 10.20
N ASN A 69 8.62 23.06 10.12
CA ASN A 69 7.75 24.19 10.42
C ASN A 69 6.60 24.31 9.41
N LYS A 70 6.85 24.07 8.11
CA LYS A 70 5.79 23.98 7.09
C LYS A 70 4.80 22.86 7.38
N ALA A 71 5.28 21.71 7.86
CA ALA A 71 4.42 20.59 8.22
C ALA A 71 3.60 20.87 9.49
N ILE A 72 4.16 21.56 10.48
CA ILE A 72 3.45 22.00 11.70
C ILE A 72 2.35 22.98 11.35
N GLU A 73 2.64 23.98 10.51
CA GLU A 73 1.66 24.96 10.03
C GLU A 73 0.48 24.28 9.32
N LYS A 74 0.76 23.30 8.44
CA LYS A 74 -0.29 22.51 7.76
C LYS A 74 -1.13 21.67 8.73
N LEU A 75 -0.57 21.31 9.89
CA LEU A 75 -1.29 20.63 10.96
C LEU A 75 -2.01 21.59 11.91
N GLY A 76 -1.96 22.90 11.64
CA GLY A 76 -2.60 23.95 12.43
C GLY A 76 -1.82 24.38 13.68
N GLY A 77 -0.53 24.06 13.75
CA GLY A 77 0.36 24.55 14.81
C GLY A 77 1.08 25.83 14.41
N GLU A 78 1.41 26.65 15.41
CA GLU A 78 2.17 27.91 15.23
C GLU A 78 3.58 27.84 15.83
N GLU A 79 3.94 26.70 16.43
CA GLU A 79 5.23 26.51 17.09
C GLU A 79 6.36 26.47 16.06
N GLN A 80 7.34 27.38 16.18
CA GLN A 80 8.58 27.32 15.41
C GLN A 80 9.59 26.43 16.14
N ILE A 81 10.03 25.38 15.47
CA ILE A 81 10.97 24.41 16.02
C ILE A 81 12.33 24.60 15.38
N GLU A 82 13.35 24.81 16.21
CA GLU A 82 14.73 25.05 15.79
C GLU A 82 15.66 23.91 16.22
N THR A 83 15.32 23.20 17.30
CA THR A 83 16.19 22.17 17.91
C THR A 83 15.50 20.80 18.00
N LEU A 84 16.32 19.74 18.04
CA LEU A 84 15.83 18.38 18.34
C LEU A 84 15.18 18.27 19.73
N GLY A 85 15.58 19.12 20.67
CA GLY A 85 15.00 19.18 22.02
C GLY A 85 13.57 19.71 22.00
N GLN A 86 13.34 20.87 21.36
CA GLN A 86 12.00 21.42 21.13
C GLN A 86 11.12 20.44 20.36
N LEU A 87 11.69 19.74 19.36
CA LEU A 87 10.97 18.75 18.59
C LEU A 87 10.45 17.58 19.45
N LYS A 88 11.24 17.09 20.42
CA LYS A 88 10.79 16.07 21.39
C LYS A 88 9.69 16.56 22.30
N GLN A 89 9.79 17.82 22.77
CA GLN A 89 8.76 18.42 23.60
C GLN A 89 7.45 18.55 22.83
N PHE A 90 7.52 19.03 21.58
CA PHE A 90 6.38 19.10 20.68
C PHE A 90 5.77 17.70 20.45
N PHE A 91 6.61 16.70 20.17
CA PHE A 91 6.16 15.31 20.05
C PHE A 91 5.43 14.82 21.31
N GLY A 92 5.94 15.16 22.50
CA GLY A 92 5.29 14.83 23.78
C GLY A 92 3.94 15.48 23.96
N LYS A 93 3.79 16.76 23.56
CA LYS A 93 2.51 17.47 23.57
C LYS A 93 1.49 16.80 22.66
N ILE A 94 1.86 16.54 21.40
CA ILE A 94 0.91 15.99 20.40
C ILE A 94 0.54 14.53 20.66
N THR A 95 1.40 13.77 21.33
CA THR A 95 1.14 12.35 21.65
C THR A 95 0.68 12.11 23.08
N ASN A 96 0.57 13.17 23.89
CA ASN A 96 0.31 13.09 25.33
C ASN A 96 1.20 12.04 26.04
N THR A 97 2.48 12.00 25.67
CA THR A 97 3.44 11.00 26.14
C THR A 97 4.60 11.69 26.86
N PRO A 98 4.89 11.36 28.13
CA PRO A 98 6.03 11.90 28.86
C PRO A 98 7.36 11.59 28.16
N ILE A 99 8.32 12.52 28.21
CA ILE A 99 9.65 12.36 27.58
C ILE A 99 10.35 11.07 28.03
N THR A 100 10.18 10.67 29.29
CA THR A 100 10.74 9.42 29.84
C THR A 100 10.23 8.16 29.11
N GLN A 101 8.98 8.14 28.67
CA GLN A 101 8.42 7.03 27.89
C GLN A 101 8.88 7.06 26.43
N GLN A 102 9.20 8.24 25.90
CA GLN A 102 9.74 8.40 24.54
C GLN A 102 11.18 7.89 24.42
N MET A 103 11.97 7.96 25.50
CA MET A 103 13.36 7.48 25.50
C MET A 103 13.50 5.96 25.66
N ASN A 104 12.46 5.28 26.16
CA ASN A 104 12.44 3.83 26.39
C ASN A 104 11.83 3.03 25.23
N ILE A 105 11.84 3.58 24.01
CA ILE A 105 11.33 2.88 22.83
C ILE A 105 12.22 1.65 22.57
N VAL A 106 11.66 0.46 22.78
CA VAL A 106 12.32 -0.81 22.46
C VAL A 106 12.52 -0.90 20.95
N LYS A 107 13.79 -0.88 20.54
CA LYS A 107 14.20 -0.93 19.14
C LYS A 107 14.41 -2.38 18.74
N SER A 108 13.67 -2.84 17.74
CA SER A 108 14.01 -4.09 17.05
C SER A 108 13.70 -3.94 15.57
N PRO A 109 14.59 -3.23 14.83
CA PRO A 109 14.34 -2.86 13.43
C PRO A 109 14.00 -4.06 12.55
N TRP A 110 14.66 -5.19 12.80
CA TRP A 110 14.38 -6.45 12.11
C TRP A 110 12.95 -6.97 12.37
N LEU A 111 12.53 -7.05 13.63
CA LEU A 111 11.18 -7.53 13.97
C LEU A 111 10.10 -6.54 13.56
N ASP A 112 10.40 -5.24 13.60
CA ASP A 112 9.51 -4.17 13.15
C ASP A 112 9.11 -4.32 11.68
N ARG A 113 10.00 -4.82 10.81
CA ARG A 113 9.67 -5.09 9.41
C ARG A 113 8.61 -6.19 9.22
N PHE A 114 8.42 -7.09 10.18
CA PHE A 114 7.36 -8.11 10.15
C PHE A 114 6.04 -7.60 10.75
N ARG A 115 6.08 -6.50 11.49
CA ARG A 115 4.91 -5.93 12.16
C ARG A 115 4.00 -5.24 11.16
N TRP A 116 2.73 -5.65 11.17
CA TRP A 116 1.68 -4.94 10.45
C TRP A 116 1.43 -3.59 11.13
N ASP A 117 0.79 -2.66 10.43
CA ASP A 117 0.59 -1.30 10.94
C ASP A 117 -0.02 -1.27 12.34
N THR A 118 -0.96 -2.18 12.60
CA THR A 118 -1.58 -2.31 13.93
C THR A 118 -0.63 -2.82 15.00
N ALA A 119 0.31 -3.71 14.69
CA ALA A 119 1.35 -4.14 15.64
C ALA A 119 2.33 -3.03 15.89
N LEU A 120 2.72 -2.37 14.80
CA LEU A 120 3.70 -1.31 14.85
C LEU A 120 3.15 -0.19 15.73
N ALA A 121 1.92 0.25 15.48
CA ALA A 121 1.21 1.26 16.27
C ALA A 121 1.02 0.88 17.75
N GLU A 122 0.89 -0.41 18.08
CA GLU A 122 0.75 -0.87 19.47
C GLU A 122 2.08 -0.95 20.22
N ASN A 123 3.22 -0.90 19.51
CA ASN A 123 4.53 -1.14 20.09
C ASN A 123 5.08 0.09 20.84
N ASN A 124 4.89 1.31 20.30
CA ASN A 124 5.29 2.53 20.98
C ASN A 124 4.51 3.78 20.48
N PRO A 125 4.55 4.90 21.23
CA PRO A 125 3.82 6.12 20.88
C PRO A 125 4.22 6.77 19.55
N PHE A 126 5.51 6.71 19.19
CA PHE A 126 5.99 7.22 17.91
C PHE A 126 5.40 6.44 16.73
N TYR A 127 5.49 5.12 16.76
CA TYR A 127 4.88 4.28 15.74
C TYR A 127 3.37 4.44 15.70
N LYS A 128 2.69 4.60 16.84
CA LYS A 128 1.25 4.89 16.87
C LYS A 128 0.94 6.18 16.11
N TRP A 129 1.64 7.26 16.42
CA TRP A 129 1.45 8.56 15.78
C TRP A 129 1.77 8.50 14.28
N MET A 130 2.92 7.93 13.91
CA MET A 130 3.36 7.78 12.52
C MET A 130 2.37 6.97 11.69
N VAL A 131 1.97 5.78 12.18
CA VAL A 131 1.01 4.91 11.49
C VAL A 131 -0.34 5.60 11.34
N ASN A 132 -0.83 6.27 12.40
CA ASN A 132 -2.09 7.03 12.34
C ASN A 132 -2.02 8.12 11.27
N LYS A 133 -0.97 8.95 11.29
CA LYS A 133 -0.83 10.06 10.36
C LYS A 133 -0.62 9.63 8.91
N ILE A 134 0.19 8.60 8.68
CA ILE A 134 0.32 8.02 7.33
C ILE A 134 -1.00 7.45 6.85
N THR A 135 -1.76 6.76 7.71
CA THR A 135 -3.06 6.18 7.36
C THR A 135 -4.08 7.28 7.03
N GLU A 136 -4.11 8.36 7.82
CA GLU A 136 -4.92 9.56 7.58
C GLU A 136 -4.58 10.15 6.20
N LYS A 137 -3.31 10.46 5.93
CA LYS A 137 -2.87 11.01 4.64
C LYS A 137 -3.11 10.07 3.47
N GLN A 138 -3.03 8.76 3.69
CA GLN A 138 -3.36 7.76 2.67
C GLN A 138 -4.86 7.79 2.34
N LEU A 139 -5.73 7.92 3.35
CA LEU A 139 -7.18 8.02 3.16
C LEU A 139 -7.57 9.32 2.44
N GLU A 140 -6.94 10.44 2.79
CA GLU A 140 -7.15 11.71 2.09
C GLU A 140 -6.73 11.63 0.61
N ALA A 141 -5.56 11.06 0.33
CA ALA A 141 -5.07 10.82 -1.02
C ALA A 141 -6.02 9.89 -1.81
N GLU A 142 -6.50 8.81 -1.17
CA GLU A 142 -7.46 7.89 -1.78
C GLU A 142 -8.80 8.60 -2.06
N ALA A 143 -9.31 9.42 -1.13
CA ALA A 143 -10.52 10.21 -1.35
C ALA A 143 -10.38 11.22 -2.49
N LYS A 144 -9.23 11.87 -2.64
CA LYS A 144 -8.94 12.78 -3.76
C LYS A 144 -8.84 12.04 -5.09
N TYR A 145 -8.12 10.91 -5.11
CA TYR A 145 -8.06 9.99 -6.26
C TYR A 145 -9.46 9.56 -6.69
N GLU A 146 -10.33 9.19 -5.76
CA GLU A 146 -11.70 8.75 -6.04
C GLU A 146 -12.54 9.85 -6.73
N ARG A 147 -12.37 11.12 -6.34
CA ARG A 147 -13.05 12.26 -6.99
C ARG A 147 -12.56 12.45 -8.43
N ILE A 148 -11.23 12.42 -8.63
CA ILE A 148 -10.60 12.55 -9.96
C ILE A 148 -11.06 11.40 -10.85
N TYR A 149 -11.01 10.19 -10.31
CA TYR A 149 -11.47 8.99 -10.98
C TYR A 149 -12.92 9.11 -11.46
N GLN A 150 -13.84 9.57 -10.61
CA GLN A 150 -15.25 9.72 -10.98
C GLN A 150 -15.44 10.78 -12.07
N LYS A 151 -14.75 11.92 -11.97
CA LYS A 151 -14.78 12.98 -13.00
C LYS A 151 -14.25 12.45 -14.34
N PHE A 152 -13.08 11.83 -14.32
CA PHE A 152 -12.43 11.26 -15.49
C PHE A 152 -13.28 10.19 -16.16
N ASN A 153 -13.83 9.23 -15.39
CA ASN A 153 -14.67 8.19 -15.95
C ASN A 153 -15.99 8.69 -16.54
N ARG A 154 -16.54 9.80 -16.03
CA ARG A 154 -17.70 10.44 -16.69
C ARG A 154 -17.33 10.96 -18.07
N LEU A 155 -16.17 11.61 -18.21
CA LEU A 155 -15.68 12.11 -19.51
C LEU A 155 -15.42 10.95 -20.48
N ILE A 156 -14.70 9.94 -20.01
CA ILE A 156 -14.37 8.74 -20.79
C ILE A 156 -15.63 7.99 -21.26
N LYS A 157 -16.69 7.93 -20.45
CA LYS A 157 -17.97 7.30 -20.85
C LYS A 157 -18.66 8.04 -21.99
N LYS A 158 -18.54 9.36 -22.06
CA LYS A 158 -19.17 10.19 -23.10
C LYS A 158 -18.55 9.99 -24.48
N THR A 159 -17.25 9.73 -24.56
CA THR A 159 -16.56 9.50 -25.84
C THR A 159 -17.04 8.28 -26.62
N GLY A 160 -17.76 7.35 -25.96
CA GLY A 160 -18.24 6.12 -26.59
C GLY A 160 -17.16 5.11 -26.96
N ARG A 161 -15.87 5.48 -26.87
CA ARG A 161 -14.69 4.62 -27.16
C ARG A 161 -14.61 3.36 -26.28
N HIS A 162 -15.39 3.33 -25.20
CA HIS A 162 -15.49 2.26 -24.21
C HIS A 162 -16.72 1.34 -24.37
N LYS A 163 -17.50 1.49 -25.45
CA LYS A 163 -18.66 0.64 -25.74
C LYS A 163 -18.24 -0.56 -26.62
N GLY A 164 -18.56 -1.78 -26.18
CA GLY A 164 -18.39 -3.02 -26.98
C GLY A 164 -17.20 -3.92 -26.62
N ILE A 165 -17.01 -4.99 -27.40
CA ILE A 165 -15.93 -6.00 -27.27
C ILE A 165 -14.62 -5.52 -27.92
N GLN A 166 -14.73 -4.73 -29.00
CA GLN A 166 -13.60 -4.12 -29.70
C GLN A 166 -13.38 -2.70 -29.19
N PHE A 167 -12.33 -2.54 -28.39
CA PHE A 167 -11.95 -1.27 -27.82
C PHE A 167 -11.20 -0.43 -28.86
N LYS A 168 -11.67 0.78 -29.17
CA LYS A 168 -10.92 1.72 -30.00
C LYS A 168 -9.70 2.16 -29.18
N LYS A 169 -8.49 1.81 -29.62
CA LYS A 169 -7.25 2.11 -28.89
C LYS A 169 -7.09 3.62 -28.76
N TRP A 170 -6.67 4.10 -27.58
CA TRP A 170 -6.37 5.52 -27.31
C TRP A 170 -5.00 5.95 -27.87
N ASN A 171 -4.49 5.25 -28.89
CA ASN A 171 -3.15 5.50 -29.42
C ASN A 171 -3.01 6.91 -30.00
N ASP A 172 -4.08 7.39 -30.65
CA ASP A 172 -4.18 8.74 -31.20
C ASP A 172 -4.01 9.81 -30.11
N VAL A 173 -4.72 9.64 -28.99
CA VAL A 173 -4.63 10.56 -27.85
C VAL A 173 -3.30 10.45 -27.12
N ILE A 174 -2.75 9.24 -26.96
CA ILE A 174 -1.41 9.05 -26.37
C ILE A 174 -0.36 9.74 -27.24
N GLN A 175 -0.39 9.54 -28.56
CA GLN A 175 0.52 10.19 -29.49
C GLN A 175 0.42 11.71 -29.40
N TYR A 176 -0.80 12.26 -29.29
CA TYR A 176 -1.01 13.68 -29.06
C TYR A 176 -0.33 14.19 -27.77
N LEU A 177 -0.51 13.47 -26.65
CA LEU A 177 0.08 13.84 -25.35
C LEU A 177 1.61 13.73 -25.32
N GLU A 178 2.20 12.96 -26.24
CA GLU A 178 3.65 12.81 -26.41
C GLU A 178 4.27 13.86 -27.36
N ILE A 179 3.47 14.71 -28.02
CA ILE A 179 4.02 15.76 -28.88
C ILE A 179 4.70 16.82 -28.00
N ASP A 180 6.01 16.99 -28.19
CA ASP A 180 6.77 18.09 -27.59
C ASP A 180 6.18 19.44 -28.03
N GLU A 181 5.55 20.13 -27.08
CA GLU A 181 4.86 21.39 -27.31
C GLU A 181 5.80 22.52 -27.72
N VAL A 182 7.07 22.46 -27.28
CA VAL A 182 8.08 23.47 -27.59
C VAL A 182 8.57 23.32 -29.04
N LYS A 183 8.77 22.07 -29.48
CA LYS A 183 9.31 21.79 -30.83
C LYS A 183 8.23 21.68 -31.91
N HIS A 184 7.01 21.30 -31.56
CA HIS A 184 5.98 20.88 -32.52
C HIS A 184 4.59 21.46 -32.23
N ARG A 185 4.52 22.72 -31.78
CA ARG A 185 3.26 23.43 -31.45
C ARG A 185 2.21 23.36 -32.57
N GLU A 186 2.58 23.61 -33.82
CA GLU A 186 1.63 23.59 -34.95
C GLU A 186 1.06 22.20 -35.22
N LYS A 187 1.91 21.16 -35.14
CA LYS A 187 1.49 19.76 -35.26
C LYS A 187 0.55 19.37 -34.12
N LYS A 188 0.86 19.76 -32.88
CA LYS A 188 0.02 19.52 -31.70
C LYS A 188 -1.36 20.15 -31.88
N LYS A 189 -1.41 21.43 -32.27
CA LYS A 189 -2.68 22.13 -32.54
C LYS A 189 -3.52 21.46 -33.63
N LYS A 190 -2.90 21.12 -34.76
CA LYS A 190 -3.59 20.43 -35.86
C LYS A 190 -4.18 19.09 -35.43
N THR A 191 -3.40 18.27 -34.73
CA THR A 191 -3.87 16.98 -34.19
C THR A 191 -4.98 17.16 -33.14
N PHE A 192 -4.93 18.22 -32.34
CA PHE A 192 -6.01 18.53 -31.39
C PHE A 192 -7.33 18.82 -32.11
N ASP A 193 -7.28 19.61 -33.18
CA ASP A 193 -8.48 20.04 -33.92
C ASP A 193 -9.20 18.86 -34.61
N GLU A 194 -8.47 17.79 -34.95
CA GLU A 194 -8.98 16.55 -35.56
C GLU A 194 -9.83 15.69 -34.60
N PHE A 195 -9.74 15.91 -33.28
CA PHE A 195 -10.54 15.16 -32.30
C PHE A 195 -11.98 15.67 -32.20
N ASP A 196 -12.90 14.75 -31.89
CA ASP A 196 -14.27 15.10 -31.51
C ASP A 196 -14.31 15.85 -30.15
N ASP A 197 -15.36 16.63 -29.91
CA ASP A 197 -15.49 17.48 -28.72
C ASP A 197 -15.40 16.70 -27.40
N GLU A 198 -15.92 15.47 -27.35
CA GLU A 198 -15.86 14.64 -26.15
C GLU A 198 -14.43 14.12 -25.90
N THR A 199 -13.68 13.78 -26.96
CA THR A 199 -12.25 13.45 -26.85
C THR A 199 -11.42 14.68 -26.46
N LYS A 200 -11.71 15.87 -27.01
CA LYS A 200 -11.06 17.14 -26.61
C LYS A 200 -11.27 17.43 -25.12
N ASN A 201 -12.46 17.20 -24.59
CA ASN A 201 -12.74 17.35 -23.15
C ASN A 201 -11.88 16.42 -22.28
N VAL A 202 -11.65 15.18 -22.72
CA VAL A 202 -10.75 14.24 -22.03
C VAL A 202 -9.31 14.77 -22.07
N ILE A 203 -8.84 15.21 -23.23
CA ILE A 203 -7.49 15.75 -23.41
C ILE A 203 -7.25 16.96 -22.50
N ASN A 204 -8.15 17.95 -22.54
CA ASN A 204 -8.04 19.15 -21.71
C ASN A 204 -7.95 18.80 -20.22
N PHE A 205 -8.77 17.85 -19.75
CA PHE A 205 -8.74 17.39 -18.38
C PHE A 205 -7.40 16.73 -18.00
N LEU A 206 -6.82 15.94 -18.91
CA LEU A 206 -5.51 15.30 -18.70
C LEU A 206 -4.40 16.34 -18.63
N GLU A 207 -4.36 17.29 -19.57
CA GLU A 207 -3.36 18.35 -19.63
C GLU A 207 -3.43 19.28 -18.41
N GLU A 208 -4.64 19.66 -17.98
CA GLU A 208 -4.88 20.44 -16.76
C GLU A 208 -4.29 19.73 -15.53
N TYR A 209 -4.62 18.44 -15.36
CA TYR A 209 -4.14 17.66 -14.22
C TYR A 209 -2.62 17.45 -14.25
N TYR A 210 -2.06 17.12 -15.42
CA TYR A 210 -0.62 16.94 -15.58
C TYR A 210 0.15 18.23 -15.36
N THR A 211 -0.42 19.38 -15.73
CA THR A 211 0.17 20.69 -15.47
C THR A 211 0.15 21.02 -13.98
N GLU A 212 -0.98 20.81 -13.29
CA GLU A 212 -1.07 20.98 -11.83
C GLU A 212 0.00 20.12 -11.13
N ALA A 213 0.09 18.85 -11.53
CA ALA A 213 1.02 17.91 -10.92
C ALA A 213 2.48 18.25 -11.20
N LYS A 214 2.81 18.67 -12.43
CA LYS A 214 4.14 19.15 -12.79
C LYS A 214 4.54 20.39 -11.98
N ASN A 215 3.65 21.38 -11.87
CA ASN A 215 3.91 22.60 -11.12
C ASN A 215 4.14 22.31 -9.63
N TYR A 216 3.36 21.39 -9.06
CA TYR A 216 3.60 20.91 -7.71
C TYR A 216 4.98 20.27 -7.54
N LEU A 217 5.38 19.38 -8.46
CA LEU A 217 6.67 18.68 -8.38
C LEU A 217 7.87 19.63 -8.56
N ILE A 218 7.73 20.67 -9.39
CA ILE A 218 8.75 21.74 -9.50
C ILE A 218 8.83 22.54 -8.20
N LYS A 219 7.69 22.94 -7.64
CA LYS A 219 7.62 23.71 -6.38
C LYS A 219 8.28 22.96 -5.21
N GLU A 220 8.10 21.65 -5.14
CA GLU A 220 8.69 20.82 -4.09
C GLU A 220 10.10 20.30 -4.48
N ASN A 221 10.77 20.93 -5.46
CA ASN A 221 12.13 20.62 -5.92
C ASN A 221 12.35 19.14 -6.32
N VAL A 222 11.30 18.43 -6.71
CA VAL A 222 11.37 17.03 -7.17
C VAL A 222 11.94 16.95 -8.59
N PHE A 223 11.78 18.01 -9.38
CA PHE A 223 12.35 18.15 -10.72
C PHE A 223 13.25 19.38 -10.82
N GLN A 224 14.53 19.20 -11.18
CA GLN A 224 15.48 20.30 -11.39
C GLN A 224 15.31 21.01 -12.74
N LYS A 225 14.83 20.29 -13.77
CA LYS A 225 14.44 20.84 -15.08
C LYS A 225 13.12 20.21 -15.50
N GLY A 226 12.17 21.03 -15.94
CA GLY A 226 10.85 20.57 -16.34
C GLY A 226 10.94 19.64 -17.55
N ARG A 227 10.61 18.36 -17.37
CA ARG A 227 10.35 17.44 -18.48
C ARG A 227 9.34 18.08 -19.44
N THR A 228 9.68 18.13 -20.73
CA THR A 228 8.82 18.69 -21.79
C THR A 228 7.71 17.71 -22.17
N ASP A 229 7.95 16.41 -22.04
CA ASP A 229 7.05 15.35 -22.54
C ASP A 229 6.43 14.57 -21.37
N TYR A 230 5.44 15.17 -20.71
CA TYR A 230 4.83 14.66 -19.47
C TYR A 230 3.73 13.61 -19.70
N PHE A 231 3.89 12.68 -20.66
CA PHE A 231 3.03 11.50 -20.69
C PHE A 231 3.65 10.34 -19.91
N THR A 232 2.96 9.92 -18.85
CA THR A 232 3.44 8.86 -17.95
C THR A 232 2.99 7.49 -18.45
N HIS A 233 3.92 6.74 -19.02
CA HIS A 233 3.63 5.35 -19.38
C HIS A 233 3.58 4.45 -18.16
N THR A 234 2.73 3.44 -18.25
CA THR A 234 2.75 2.32 -17.32
C THR A 234 3.09 1.06 -18.08
N ASN A 235 3.79 0.11 -17.44
CA ASN A 235 4.03 -1.18 -18.08
C ASN A 235 2.73 -1.93 -18.26
N ARG A 236 2.67 -2.75 -19.30
CA ARG A 236 1.60 -3.73 -19.45
C ARG A 236 1.53 -4.62 -18.21
N LEU A 237 0.30 -4.87 -17.77
CA LEU A 237 0.06 -5.83 -16.68
C LEU A 237 0.03 -7.24 -17.23
N ILE A 238 0.34 -8.22 -16.36
CA ILE A 238 0.28 -9.67 -16.67
C ILE A 238 -1.03 -10.04 -17.38
N MET A 239 -2.17 -9.54 -16.87
CA MET A 239 -3.48 -9.85 -17.44
C MET A 239 -3.69 -9.18 -18.81
N GLU A 240 -3.12 -8.00 -19.04
CA GLU A 240 -3.22 -7.30 -20.33
C GLU A 240 -2.52 -8.12 -21.42
N THR A 241 -1.26 -8.50 -21.18
CA THR A 241 -0.49 -9.37 -22.08
C THR A 241 -1.18 -10.73 -22.28
N PHE A 242 -1.68 -11.34 -21.20
CA PHE A 242 -2.37 -12.63 -21.28
C PHE A 242 -3.61 -12.60 -22.15
N PHE A 243 -4.49 -11.63 -21.96
CA PHE A 243 -5.74 -11.57 -22.72
C PHE A 243 -5.51 -11.16 -24.17
N ASP A 244 -4.55 -10.28 -24.44
CA ASP A 244 -4.20 -9.92 -25.82
C ASP A 244 -3.63 -11.13 -26.57
N GLY A 245 -2.71 -11.89 -25.95
CA GLY A 245 -2.17 -13.12 -26.55
C GLY A 245 -3.19 -14.26 -26.67
N LEU A 246 -4.14 -14.35 -25.73
CA LEU A 246 -5.23 -15.32 -25.79
C LEU A 246 -6.15 -15.03 -26.98
N GLN A 247 -6.51 -13.77 -27.17
CA GLN A 247 -7.38 -13.35 -28.27
C GLN A 247 -6.74 -13.65 -29.62
N GLU A 248 -5.49 -13.23 -29.83
CA GLU A 248 -4.75 -13.49 -31.07
C GLU A 248 -4.72 -14.98 -31.42
N ARG A 249 -4.54 -15.84 -30.42
CA ARG A 249 -4.49 -17.29 -30.60
C ARG A 249 -5.86 -17.94 -30.82
N LEU A 250 -6.92 -17.39 -30.22
CA LEU A 250 -8.30 -17.82 -30.49
C LEU A 250 -8.74 -17.42 -31.90
N GLU A 251 -8.37 -16.22 -32.36
CA GLU A 251 -8.60 -15.73 -33.71
C GLU A 251 -7.84 -16.58 -34.76
N ALA A 252 -6.65 -17.06 -34.42
CA ALA A 252 -5.89 -18.01 -35.23
C ALA A 252 -6.45 -19.45 -35.27
N LYS A 253 -7.70 -19.67 -34.83
CA LYS A 253 -8.43 -20.96 -34.83
C LYS A 253 -7.69 -22.12 -34.13
N LYS A 254 -6.82 -21.85 -33.16
CA LYS A 254 -6.21 -22.91 -32.34
C LYS A 254 -7.25 -23.48 -31.38
N SER A 255 -7.08 -24.74 -30.94
CA SER A 255 -7.94 -25.31 -29.90
C SER A 255 -7.91 -24.42 -28.64
N LYS A 256 -9.03 -24.33 -27.91
CA LYS A 256 -9.16 -23.44 -26.74
C LYS A 256 -8.04 -23.66 -25.72
N MET A 257 -7.65 -24.92 -25.50
CA MET A 257 -6.58 -25.25 -24.56
C MET A 257 -5.20 -24.81 -25.06
N THR A 258 -4.88 -25.06 -26.33
CA THR A 258 -3.62 -24.62 -26.95
C THR A 258 -3.50 -23.10 -27.02
N ALA A 259 -4.62 -22.39 -27.19
CA ALA A 259 -4.67 -20.93 -27.14
C ALA A 259 -4.34 -20.40 -25.73
N VAL A 260 -4.93 -20.98 -24.68
CA VAL A 260 -4.67 -20.61 -23.28
C VAL A 260 -3.23 -20.88 -22.87
N VAL A 261 -2.71 -22.08 -23.15
CA VAL A 261 -1.31 -22.45 -22.82
C VAL A 261 -0.33 -21.54 -23.57
N GLY A 262 -0.58 -21.30 -24.85
CA GLY A 262 0.23 -20.40 -25.66
C GLY A 262 0.25 -18.98 -25.11
N ALA A 263 -0.91 -18.42 -24.75
CA ALA A 263 -1.01 -17.08 -24.18
C ALA A 263 -0.30 -16.97 -22.82
N MET A 264 -0.39 -17.99 -21.97
CA MET A 264 0.37 -18.05 -20.72
C MET A 264 1.88 -18.07 -20.97
N LYS A 265 2.35 -18.87 -21.93
CA LYS A 265 3.77 -18.94 -22.32
C LYS A 265 4.27 -17.60 -22.83
N ASP A 266 3.54 -16.95 -23.73
CA ASP A 266 3.93 -15.65 -24.28
C ASP A 266 3.94 -14.57 -23.21
N THR A 267 2.95 -14.58 -22.30
CA THR A 267 2.89 -13.67 -21.16
C THR A 267 4.09 -13.85 -20.23
N PHE A 268 4.44 -15.10 -19.93
CA PHE A 268 5.60 -15.41 -19.10
C PHE A 268 6.90 -14.93 -19.77
N LEU A 269 7.07 -15.22 -21.07
CA LEU A 269 8.22 -14.76 -21.85
C LEU A 269 8.29 -13.24 -21.92
N ASP A 270 7.19 -12.54 -22.18
CA ASP A 270 7.11 -11.08 -22.19
C ASP A 270 7.48 -10.49 -20.83
N ILE A 271 6.99 -11.08 -19.73
CA ILE A 271 7.33 -10.64 -18.37
C ILE A 271 8.83 -10.82 -18.08
N ILE A 272 9.41 -11.96 -18.44
CA ILE A 272 10.85 -12.22 -18.21
C ILE A 272 11.69 -11.30 -19.09
N LYS A 273 11.35 -11.17 -20.38
CA LYS A 273 12.07 -10.38 -21.36
C LYS A 273 11.88 -8.88 -21.17
N SER A 274 10.76 -8.45 -20.60
CA SER A 274 10.51 -7.03 -20.31
C SER A 274 11.60 -6.52 -19.38
N LYS A 275 12.58 -5.79 -19.91
CA LYS A 275 13.49 -5.03 -19.06
C LYS A 275 12.63 -3.97 -18.40
N ARG A 276 12.35 -4.15 -17.11
CA ARG A 276 11.97 -3.01 -16.29
C ARG A 276 13.21 -2.64 -15.54
N GLU A 277 13.53 -1.36 -15.60
CA GLU A 277 14.54 -0.71 -14.77
C GLU A 277 14.39 -1.27 -13.35
N THR A 278 15.32 -2.14 -12.96
CA THR A 278 15.66 -2.32 -11.56
C THR A 278 16.33 -1.02 -11.17
N ILE A 279 15.53 0.02 -10.97
CA ILE A 279 16.01 1.21 -10.30
C ILE A 279 16.27 0.71 -8.89
N ASP A 280 17.53 0.52 -8.60
CA ASP A 280 17.99 0.30 -7.24
C ASP A 280 17.83 1.66 -6.55
N PHE A 281 16.59 2.01 -6.18
CA PHE A 281 16.21 3.27 -5.55
C PHE A 281 17.03 3.58 -4.28
N ALA A 282 17.72 2.57 -3.74
CA ALA A 282 18.60 2.68 -2.60
C ALA A 282 20.06 3.00 -2.98
N ASN A 283 20.50 2.72 -4.21
CA ASN A 283 21.92 2.76 -4.62
C ASN A 283 22.19 3.63 -5.85
N ASP A 284 21.19 4.31 -6.42
CA ASP A 284 21.41 5.21 -7.56
C ASP A 284 22.09 6.52 -7.09
N PRO A 285 23.33 6.82 -7.55
CA PRO A 285 24.07 8.01 -7.13
C PRO A 285 23.44 9.33 -7.57
N GLN A 286 22.44 9.35 -8.47
CA GLN A 286 21.62 10.55 -8.72
C GLN A 286 20.69 10.90 -7.54
N PHE A 287 20.54 9.98 -6.60
CA PHE A 287 19.68 10.08 -5.44
C PHE A 287 20.48 9.79 -4.16
N SER A 288 21.44 10.66 -3.80
CA SER A 288 22.10 10.68 -2.48
C SER A 288 21.31 11.53 -1.47
N GLY A 289 21.40 11.24 -0.16
CA GLY A 289 20.81 12.05 0.94
C GLY A 289 19.47 11.59 1.56
N ASP A 290 19.28 11.88 2.83
CA ASP A 290 18.14 11.49 3.68
C ASP A 290 16.78 11.83 3.05
N MET A 291 15.82 10.91 3.20
CA MET A 291 14.61 10.76 2.38
C MET A 291 13.96 12.04 1.83
N PRO A 292 14.16 12.36 0.54
CA PRO A 292 13.22 13.16 -0.21
C PRO A 292 12.30 12.19 -0.98
N THR A 293 10.99 12.33 -0.79
CA THR A 293 9.93 11.58 -1.50
C THR A 293 10.06 11.55 -3.03
N SER A 294 10.89 12.42 -3.60
CA SER A 294 11.33 12.43 -4.99
C SER A 294 11.95 11.08 -5.41
N LYS A 295 12.75 10.46 -4.55
CA LYS A 295 13.38 9.14 -4.80
C LYS A 295 12.35 8.04 -5.00
N PHE A 296 11.23 8.11 -4.29
CA PHE A 296 10.23 7.03 -4.28
C PHE A 296 9.12 7.23 -5.31
N PHE A 297 9.07 8.38 -5.96
CA PHE A 297 8.09 8.67 -6.99
C PHE A 297 8.52 8.12 -8.35
N LYS A 298 8.21 6.85 -8.64
CA LYS A 298 8.61 6.13 -9.86
C LYS A 298 8.36 6.83 -11.23
N TYR A 299 7.54 7.88 -11.27
CA TYR A 299 7.23 8.63 -12.50
C TYR A 299 8.10 9.89 -12.67
N SER A 300 8.99 10.20 -11.72
CA SER A 300 10.01 11.24 -11.89
C SER A 300 11.19 10.82 -12.76
N LEU A 301 11.32 9.51 -13.04
CA LEU A 301 12.49 8.94 -13.71
C LEU A 301 12.36 9.05 -15.24
N GLU A 302 13.50 9.24 -15.90
CA GLU A 302 13.59 9.27 -17.37
C GLU A 302 13.30 7.88 -17.96
N ARG A 303 12.84 7.82 -19.22
CA ARG A 303 12.63 6.52 -19.90
C ARG A 303 14.02 5.93 -20.18
N VAL A 304 14.36 4.77 -19.62
CA VAL A 304 15.69 4.17 -19.83
C VAL A 304 15.70 3.12 -20.95
N ALA A 305 14.56 2.78 -21.57
CA ALA A 305 14.54 1.77 -22.64
C ALA A 305 13.59 2.10 -23.79
N GLU A 306 14.13 2.16 -25.02
CA GLU A 306 13.38 2.22 -26.29
C GLU A 306 12.52 0.95 -26.52
N ASP A 307 12.89 -0.19 -25.93
CA ASP A 307 12.23 -1.49 -26.11
C ASP A 307 11.12 -1.81 -25.08
N ALA A 308 10.75 -0.87 -24.20
CA ALA A 308 9.78 -1.14 -23.15
C ALA A 308 8.34 -1.26 -23.68
N HIS A 309 7.70 -2.41 -23.47
CA HIS A 309 6.28 -2.61 -23.81
C HIS A 309 5.36 -1.86 -22.83
N TYR A 310 5.01 -0.61 -23.18
CA TYR A 310 4.07 0.21 -22.42
C TYR A 310 2.61 -0.19 -22.69
N SER A 311 1.75 0.09 -21.70
CA SER A 311 0.31 -0.08 -21.81
C SER A 311 -0.25 0.94 -22.78
N LYS A 312 -1.15 0.47 -23.64
CA LYS A 312 -1.90 1.30 -24.61
C LYS A 312 -3.26 1.75 -24.04
N ASP A 313 -3.50 1.46 -22.77
CA ASP A 313 -4.68 1.86 -22.03
C ASP A 313 -4.41 3.19 -21.32
N LEU A 314 -4.82 4.28 -21.99
CA LEU A 314 -4.69 5.64 -21.49
C LEU A 314 -5.39 5.82 -20.14
N PRO A 315 -6.69 5.46 -19.98
CA PRO A 315 -7.37 5.57 -18.69
C PRO A 315 -6.65 4.90 -17.54
N LYS A 316 -6.20 3.66 -17.74
CA LYS A 316 -5.46 2.91 -16.73
C LYS A 316 -4.12 3.54 -16.39
N SER A 317 -3.36 3.98 -17.40
CA SER A 317 -2.05 4.62 -17.20
C SER A 317 -2.18 5.92 -16.42
N PHE A 318 -3.13 6.77 -16.82
CA PHE A 318 -3.43 8.02 -16.14
C PHE A 318 -3.88 7.79 -14.69
N LEU A 319 -4.86 6.92 -14.45
CA LEU A 319 -5.36 6.68 -13.09
C LEU A 319 -4.30 6.06 -12.16
N ASN A 320 -3.41 5.22 -12.69
CA ASN A 320 -2.27 4.72 -11.91
C ASN A 320 -1.33 5.86 -11.51
N TYR A 321 -1.04 6.78 -12.44
CA TYR A 321 -0.26 7.98 -12.14
C TYR A 321 -0.93 8.86 -11.08
N VAL A 322 -2.22 9.21 -11.27
CA VAL A 322 -3.01 10.00 -10.31
C VAL A 322 -2.91 9.40 -8.91
N ARG A 323 -3.09 8.09 -8.79
CA ARG A 323 -3.04 7.40 -7.49
C ARG A 323 -1.69 7.56 -6.79
N HIS A 324 -0.59 7.44 -7.54
CA HIS A 324 0.75 7.60 -6.98
C HIS A 324 1.08 9.07 -6.67
N PHE A 325 0.67 9.98 -7.55
CA PHE A 325 0.90 11.41 -7.38
C PHE A 325 0.17 11.96 -6.16
N GLU A 326 -1.12 11.67 -6.01
CA GLU A 326 -1.89 12.13 -4.86
C GLU A 326 -1.31 11.56 -3.56
N ARG A 327 -0.94 10.28 -3.52
CA ARG A 327 -0.25 9.71 -2.34
C ARG A 327 1.03 10.47 -1.99
N LYS A 328 1.84 10.82 -2.98
CA LYS A 328 3.04 11.65 -2.77
C LYS A 328 2.68 13.00 -2.17
N ARG A 329 1.75 13.71 -2.80
CA ARG A 329 1.32 15.04 -2.36
C ARG A 329 0.90 15.07 -0.90
N TYR A 330 0.08 14.13 -0.45
CA TYR A 330 -0.38 14.08 0.94
C TYR A 330 0.69 13.56 1.91
N PHE A 331 1.63 12.70 1.47
CA PHE A 331 2.71 12.24 2.33
C PHE A 331 3.79 13.31 2.53
N ASP A 332 4.04 14.15 1.53
CA ASP A 332 4.93 15.31 1.64
C ASP A 332 4.51 16.24 2.80
N ASP A 333 3.24 16.25 3.19
CA ASP A 333 2.73 17.07 4.31
C ASP A 333 3.19 16.60 5.69
N VAL A 334 3.60 15.33 5.85
CA VAL A 334 3.87 14.73 7.17
C VAL A 334 5.23 14.05 7.28
N LEU A 335 5.82 13.67 6.15
CA LEU A 335 7.12 12.97 6.15
C LEU A 335 8.26 13.77 6.77
N PRO A 336 8.40 15.10 6.54
CA PRO A 336 9.44 15.88 7.23
C PRO A 336 9.35 15.77 8.75
N LEU A 337 8.13 15.76 9.31
CA LEU A 337 7.93 15.57 10.75
C LEU A 337 8.26 14.15 11.20
N ILE A 338 7.82 13.13 10.45
CA ILE A 338 8.12 11.73 10.78
C ILE A 338 9.63 11.50 10.82
N ASP A 339 10.35 11.99 9.82
CA ASP A 339 11.79 11.82 9.69
C ASP A 339 12.53 12.52 10.83
N ASN A 340 12.23 13.79 11.06
CA ASN A 340 12.88 14.55 12.14
C ASN A 340 12.50 14.02 13.54
N PHE A 341 11.27 13.52 13.75
CA PHE A 341 10.92 12.82 14.98
C PHE A 341 11.68 11.50 15.13
N ALA A 342 11.85 10.74 14.05
CA ALA A 342 12.63 9.52 14.07
C ALA A 342 14.10 9.82 14.44
N THR A 343 14.72 10.82 13.83
CA THR A 343 16.08 11.28 14.17
C THR A 343 16.16 11.71 15.63
N ALA A 344 15.22 12.55 16.10
CA ALA A 344 15.18 13.02 17.48
C ALA A 344 15.05 11.87 18.49
N LEU A 345 14.18 10.90 18.21
CA LEU A 345 13.93 9.72 19.03
C LEU A 345 14.92 8.57 18.78
N LYS A 346 15.88 8.77 17.86
CA LYS A 346 16.89 7.78 17.46
C LYS A 346 16.26 6.47 16.96
N ILE A 347 15.17 6.55 16.20
CA ILE A 347 14.56 5.41 15.51
C ILE A 347 15.49 4.98 14.37
N ASP A 348 15.47 3.69 14.03
CA ASP A 348 16.27 3.15 12.92
C ASP A 348 15.77 3.69 11.57
N GLU A 349 16.61 4.49 10.92
CA GLU A 349 16.32 5.11 9.62
C GLU A 349 16.14 4.06 8.52
N GLY A 350 16.87 2.95 8.56
CA GLY A 350 16.74 1.86 7.59
C GLY A 350 15.34 1.23 7.61
N PHE A 351 14.81 0.97 8.81
CA PHE A 351 13.44 0.51 8.98
C PHE A 351 12.42 1.56 8.54
N LEU A 352 12.62 2.83 8.91
CA LEU A 352 11.70 3.91 8.56
C LEU A 352 11.61 4.10 7.05
N ASN A 353 12.75 4.10 6.36
CA ASN A 353 12.86 4.18 4.90
C ASN A 353 12.13 3.01 4.25
N ASP A 354 12.35 1.80 4.74
CA ASP A 354 11.67 0.59 4.29
C ASP A 354 10.15 0.68 4.46
N TYR A 355 9.71 1.20 5.61
CA TYR A 355 8.30 1.38 5.95
C TYR A 355 7.63 2.39 5.01
N ILE A 356 8.19 3.59 4.87
CA ILE A 356 7.65 4.65 4.00
C ILE A 356 7.66 4.20 2.54
N ARG A 357 8.76 3.62 2.07
CA ARG A 357 8.87 3.01 0.73
C ARG A 357 7.75 2.01 0.49
N ASN A 358 7.42 1.21 1.50
CA ASN A 358 6.31 0.28 1.44
C ASN A 358 4.96 0.94 1.22
N LYS A 359 4.69 2.05 1.92
CA LYS A 359 3.43 2.79 1.80
C LYS A 359 3.29 3.48 0.45
N PHE A 360 4.40 3.84 -0.20
CA PHE A 360 4.43 4.27 -1.60
C PHE A 360 4.18 3.14 -2.61
N GLY A 361 4.18 1.88 -2.17
CA GLY A 361 3.94 0.70 -3.00
C GLY A 361 5.22 0.04 -3.52
N ASN A 362 6.39 0.47 -3.04
CA ASN A 362 7.68 -0.11 -3.36
C ASN A 362 8.01 -1.18 -2.31
N ARG A 363 8.34 -2.39 -2.75
CA ARG A 363 8.62 -3.53 -1.87
C ARG A 363 10.09 -3.56 -1.52
N VAL A 364 10.39 -4.03 -0.31
CA VAL A 364 11.78 -4.22 0.13
C VAL A 364 12.32 -5.56 -0.39
N ASP A 365 13.63 -5.64 -0.52
CA ASP A 365 14.33 -6.86 -0.91
C ASP A 365 14.39 -7.82 0.28
N ILE A 366 14.00 -9.08 0.06
CA ILE A 366 14.08 -10.13 1.09
C ILE A 366 14.77 -11.34 0.49
N ALA A 367 15.73 -11.89 1.23
CA ALA A 367 16.50 -13.06 0.82
C ALA A 367 17.13 -12.91 -0.57
N GLY A 368 17.60 -11.70 -0.90
CA GLY A 368 18.22 -11.37 -2.19
C GLY A 368 17.25 -11.26 -3.37
N ILE A 369 15.93 -11.46 -3.17
CA ILE A 369 14.94 -11.30 -4.23
C ILE A 369 14.60 -9.82 -4.37
N LYS A 370 15.32 -9.14 -5.27
CA LYS A 370 15.02 -7.73 -5.57
C LYS A 370 13.74 -7.56 -6.37
N GLN A 371 13.00 -6.48 -6.11
CA GLN A 371 11.80 -6.15 -6.90
C GLN A 371 12.16 -6.00 -8.39
N GLY A 372 11.37 -6.61 -9.27
CA GLY A 372 11.57 -6.50 -10.72
C GLY A 372 12.56 -7.51 -11.31
N THR A 373 13.29 -8.26 -10.48
CA THR A 373 14.12 -9.38 -10.93
C THR A 373 13.28 -10.47 -11.62
N VAL A 374 13.93 -11.33 -12.41
CA VAL A 374 13.30 -12.49 -13.04
C VAL A 374 12.63 -13.40 -12.00
N VAL A 375 13.25 -13.56 -10.83
CA VAL A 375 12.70 -14.36 -9.71
C VAL A 375 11.42 -13.73 -9.17
N ASP A 376 11.44 -12.44 -8.82
CA ASP A 376 10.25 -11.72 -8.32
C ASP A 376 9.10 -11.73 -9.33
N LYS A 377 9.42 -11.52 -10.61
CA LYS A 377 8.45 -11.59 -11.72
C LYS A 377 7.83 -12.98 -11.86
N THR A 378 8.66 -14.03 -11.79
CA THR A 378 8.21 -15.43 -11.83
C THR A 378 7.27 -15.74 -10.67
N ILE A 379 7.60 -15.31 -9.45
CA ILE A 379 6.73 -15.47 -8.27
C ILE A 379 5.39 -14.75 -8.48
N ARG A 380 5.40 -13.51 -9.00
CA ARG A 380 4.18 -12.75 -9.30
C ARG A 380 3.33 -13.40 -10.40
N PHE A 381 3.96 -13.95 -11.43
CA PHE A 381 3.28 -14.70 -12.47
C PHE A 381 2.66 -15.97 -11.90
N ALA A 382 3.41 -16.77 -11.15
CA ALA A 382 2.92 -17.99 -10.50
C ALA A 382 1.75 -17.69 -9.54
N LYS A 383 1.84 -16.60 -8.76
CA LYS A 383 0.75 -16.09 -7.92
C LYS A 383 -0.54 -15.83 -8.74
N THR A 384 -0.38 -15.22 -9.91
CA THR A 384 -1.48 -14.92 -10.83
C THR A 384 -2.04 -16.20 -11.46
N GLY A 385 -1.18 -17.16 -11.81
CA GLY A 385 -1.57 -18.50 -12.28
C GLY A 385 -2.33 -19.30 -11.23
N LEU A 386 -1.92 -19.23 -9.96
CA LEU A 386 -2.68 -19.82 -8.85
C LEU A 386 -4.05 -19.17 -8.70
N LEU A 387 -4.11 -17.84 -8.74
CA LEU A 387 -5.38 -17.11 -8.71
C LEU A 387 -6.33 -17.57 -9.82
N LEU A 388 -5.79 -17.74 -11.04
CA LEU A 388 -6.52 -18.29 -12.19
C LEU A 388 -7.04 -19.71 -11.95
N ARG A 389 -6.22 -20.58 -11.35
CA ARG A 389 -6.62 -21.95 -11.00
C ARG A 389 -7.74 -21.95 -9.95
N TYR A 390 -7.62 -21.14 -8.92
CA TYR A 390 -8.58 -21.10 -7.80
C TYR A 390 -9.83 -20.26 -8.07
N LEU A 391 -9.83 -19.44 -9.12
CA LEU A 391 -11.02 -18.73 -9.58
C LEU A 391 -12.20 -19.65 -9.90
N VAL A 392 -11.92 -20.88 -10.34
CA VAL A 392 -12.93 -21.91 -10.61
C VAL A 392 -13.34 -22.65 -9.32
N ASP A 393 -12.56 -22.50 -8.24
CA ASP A 393 -12.80 -23.12 -6.94
C ASP A 393 -13.64 -22.19 -6.04
N SER A 394 -14.97 -22.29 -6.17
CA SER A 394 -15.97 -21.53 -5.37
C SER A 394 -15.70 -21.58 -3.86
N LEU A 395 -15.01 -22.62 -3.39
CA LEU A 395 -14.66 -22.80 -1.99
C LEU A 395 -13.78 -21.69 -1.44
N SER A 396 -12.73 -21.35 -2.19
CA SER A 396 -11.74 -20.38 -1.76
C SER A 396 -12.34 -18.98 -1.65
N GLN A 397 -13.42 -18.71 -2.39
CA GLN A 397 -14.21 -17.48 -2.28
C GLN A 397 -15.05 -17.49 -1.00
N PHE A 398 -15.71 -18.62 -0.69
CA PHE A 398 -16.50 -18.77 0.54
C PHE A 398 -15.63 -18.66 1.81
N THR A 399 -14.48 -19.35 1.87
CA THR A 399 -13.57 -19.27 3.02
C THR A 399 -13.02 -17.86 3.21
N SER A 400 -12.77 -17.12 2.12
CA SER A 400 -12.40 -15.71 2.20
C SER A 400 -13.54 -14.84 2.77
N ILE A 401 -14.79 -15.04 2.34
CA ILE A 401 -15.94 -14.29 2.87
C ILE A 401 -16.14 -14.59 4.36
N PHE A 402 -16.19 -15.88 4.72
CA PHE A 402 -16.38 -16.30 6.10
C PHE A 402 -15.25 -15.78 7.00
N GLY A 403 -13.99 -15.93 6.58
CA GLY A 403 -12.82 -15.45 7.32
C GLY A 403 -12.90 -13.93 7.61
N GLU A 404 -13.31 -13.12 6.64
CA GLU A 404 -13.47 -11.68 6.81
C GLU A 404 -14.62 -11.31 7.79
N VAL A 405 -15.75 -12.01 7.73
CA VAL A 405 -16.89 -11.79 8.66
C VAL A 405 -16.57 -12.30 10.06
N ALA A 406 -15.94 -13.46 10.18
CA ALA A 406 -15.43 -14.02 11.43
C ALA A 406 -14.45 -13.06 12.12
N SER A 407 -13.51 -12.50 11.36
CA SER A 407 -12.57 -11.50 11.86
C SER A 407 -13.27 -10.26 12.41
N ASN A 408 -14.39 -9.82 11.83
CA ASN A 408 -15.21 -8.74 12.39
C ASN A 408 -15.85 -9.15 13.72
N PHE A 409 -16.46 -10.33 13.80
CA PHE A 409 -17.11 -10.81 15.01
C PHE A 409 -16.14 -10.89 16.20
N VAL A 410 -14.93 -11.41 15.96
CA VAL A 410 -13.89 -11.50 16.99
C VAL A 410 -13.43 -10.11 17.43
N ASN A 411 -13.22 -9.20 16.50
CA ASN A 411 -12.66 -7.87 16.78
C ASN A 411 -13.66 -6.90 17.42
N MET A 412 -14.90 -6.90 16.93
CA MET A 412 -15.94 -5.96 17.37
C MET A 412 -16.66 -6.47 18.62
N GLU A 413 -17.22 -5.55 19.40
CA GLU A 413 -18.22 -5.89 20.40
C GLU A 413 -19.48 -6.46 19.72
N VAL A 414 -20.13 -7.45 20.35
CA VAL A 414 -21.28 -8.16 19.75
C VAL A 414 -22.39 -7.20 19.31
N HIS A 415 -22.66 -6.17 20.13
CA HIS A 415 -23.64 -5.15 19.80
C HIS A 415 -23.22 -4.29 18.60
N LYS A 416 -21.93 -3.95 18.44
CA LYS A 416 -21.42 -3.21 17.27
C LYS A 416 -21.46 -4.05 16.00
N PHE A 417 -21.16 -5.34 16.11
CA PHE A 417 -21.29 -6.29 15.01
C PHE A 417 -22.75 -6.37 14.53
N ALA A 418 -23.69 -6.58 15.46
CA ALA A 418 -25.12 -6.63 15.16
C ALA A 418 -25.63 -5.30 14.58
N LEU A 419 -25.24 -4.16 15.18
CA LEU A 419 -25.58 -2.83 14.71
C LEU A 419 -25.01 -2.56 13.31
N GLY A 420 -23.79 -3.00 13.03
CA GLY A 420 -23.18 -2.93 11.70
C GLY A 420 -23.99 -3.69 10.65
N SER A 421 -24.40 -4.92 10.94
CA SER A 421 -25.28 -5.73 10.08
C SER A 421 -26.63 -5.04 9.85
N GLN A 422 -27.27 -4.56 10.92
CA GLN A 422 -28.55 -3.88 10.85
C GLN A 422 -28.45 -2.60 9.99
N ARG A 423 -27.43 -1.77 10.24
CA ARG A 423 -27.19 -0.53 9.49
C ARG A 423 -26.90 -0.82 8.02
N LEU A 424 -26.14 -1.86 7.72
CA LEU A 424 -25.81 -2.28 6.35
C LEU A 424 -27.05 -2.67 5.53
N ALA A 425 -28.06 -3.26 6.17
CA ALA A 425 -29.34 -3.57 5.53
C ALA A 425 -30.18 -2.32 5.19
N THR A 426 -29.84 -1.14 5.71
CA THR A 426 -30.60 0.10 5.45
C THR A 426 -30.10 0.86 4.22
N LYS A 427 -30.99 1.61 3.56
CA LYS A 427 -30.61 2.57 2.50
C LYS A 427 -29.62 3.63 3.00
N LYS A 428 -29.80 4.10 4.23
CA LYS A 428 -28.93 5.09 4.87
C LYS A 428 -27.52 4.55 5.05
N GLY A 429 -27.38 3.33 5.55
CA GLY A 429 -26.06 2.70 5.75
C GLY A 429 -25.33 2.50 4.44
N ASN A 430 -26.02 2.04 3.39
CA ASN A 430 -25.44 1.95 2.05
C ASN A 430 -25.00 3.33 1.52
N LYS A 431 -25.79 4.38 1.72
CA LYS A 431 -25.42 5.76 1.34
C LYS A 431 -24.17 6.25 2.08
N ILE A 432 -24.06 5.98 3.38
CA ILE A 432 -22.90 6.34 4.19
C ILE A 432 -21.66 5.55 3.75
N ALA A 433 -21.76 4.22 3.63
CA ALA A 433 -20.66 3.38 3.18
C ALA A 433 -20.13 3.80 1.79
N ASN A 434 -21.02 4.09 0.84
CA ASN A 434 -20.64 4.53 -0.50
C ASN A 434 -19.98 5.93 -0.53
N LYS A 435 -20.06 6.72 0.54
CA LYS A 435 -19.40 8.02 0.66
C LYS A 435 -17.90 7.88 0.99
N TYR A 436 -17.49 6.73 1.55
CA TYR A 436 -16.13 6.48 2.02
C TYR A 436 -15.48 5.25 1.34
N PRO A 437 -15.43 5.21 -0.01
CA PRO A 437 -14.85 4.09 -0.75
C PRO A 437 -13.36 3.83 -0.43
N GLU A 438 -12.61 4.84 0.03
CA GLU A 438 -11.23 4.73 0.50
C GLU A 438 -11.07 3.84 1.77
N LEU A 439 -12.15 3.68 2.54
CA LEU A 439 -12.17 2.83 3.72
C LEU A 439 -12.82 1.48 3.44
N VAL A 440 -13.97 1.47 2.75
CA VAL A 440 -14.79 0.25 2.59
C VAL A 440 -14.53 -0.51 1.30
N ASP A 441 -13.63 0.00 0.46
CA ASP A 441 -13.41 -0.41 -0.92
C ASP A 441 -14.67 -0.29 -1.80
N ARG A 442 -14.46 -0.33 -3.12
CA ARG A 442 -15.55 -0.33 -4.10
C ARG A 442 -16.17 -1.71 -4.21
N THR A 443 -17.47 -1.75 -4.49
CA THR A 443 -18.11 -3.04 -4.79
C THR A 443 -17.55 -3.59 -6.10
N PRO A 444 -17.37 -4.92 -6.21
CA PRO A 444 -16.95 -5.51 -7.47
C PRO A 444 -17.91 -5.18 -8.62
N PHE A 445 -19.22 -5.06 -8.34
CA PHE A 445 -20.20 -4.60 -9.34
C PHE A 445 -19.95 -3.17 -9.82
N SER A 446 -19.56 -2.24 -8.94
CA SER A 446 -19.11 -0.91 -9.38
C SER A 446 -17.81 -0.99 -10.20
N ASP A 447 -16.94 -1.98 -9.93
CA ASP A 447 -15.77 -2.25 -10.76
C ASP A 447 -16.14 -2.83 -12.14
N LEU A 448 -17.24 -3.57 -12.25
CA LEU A 448 -17.78 -4.02 -13.55
C LEU A 448 -18.37 -2.86 -14.36
N LEU A 449 -18.86 -1.81 -13.72
CA LEU A 449 -19.41 -0.63 -14.39
C LEU A 449 -18.35 0.42 -14.77
N ARG A 450 -17.06 0.08 -14.57
CA ARG A 450 -15.91 0.91 -14.94
C ARG A 450 -15.78 1.07 -16.43
N SER A 451 -15.53 2.29 -16.87
CA SER A 451 -15.15 2.55 -18.26
C SER A 451 -13.70 2.13 -18.50
N ASP A 452 -12.81 2.40 -17.55
CA ASP A 452 -11.36 2.13 -17.66
C ASP A 452 -10.97 0.65 -17.69
N ILE A 453 -11.93 -0.29 -17.63
CA ILE A 453 -11.70 -1.74 -17.75
C ILE A 453 -12.44 -2.23 -19.00
N PRO A 454 -11.76 -2.76 -20.03
CA PRO A 454 -12.44 -3.29 -21.21
C PRO A 454 -13.33 -4.51 -20.87
N LEU A 455 -14.42 -4.70 -21.61
CA LEU A 455 -15.47 -5.71 -21.31
C LEU A 455 -14.93 -7.13 -21.10
N ARG A 456 -13.91 -7.54 -21.88
CA ARG A 456 -13.25 -8.84 -21.73
C ARG A 456 -12.51 -9.03 -20.40
N TYR A 457 -12.04 -7.95 -19.78
CA TYR A 457 -11.45 -7.99 -18.43
C TYR A 457 -12.53 -7.91 -17.33
N LYS A 458 -13.75 -7.45 -17.66
CA LYS A 458 -14.88 -7.40 -16.71
C LYS A 458 -15.44 -8.77 -16.39
N THR A 459 -15.52 -9.69 -17.35
CA THR A 459 -15.92 -11.09 -17.07
C THR A 459 -14.97 -11.74 -16.06
N PHE A 460 -13.67 -11.50 -16.21
CA PHE A 460 -12.66 -11.93 -15.25
C PHE A 460 -12.75 -11.21 -13.90
N GLY A 461 -12.99 -9.90 -13.91
CA GLY A 461 -13.30 -9.12 -12.71
C GLY A 461 -14.55 -9.62 -11.97
N THR A 462 -15.53 -10.16 -12.70
CA THR A 462 -16.74 -10.78 -12.12
C THR A 462 -16.39 -12.10 -11.43
N LEU A 463 -15.52 -12.91 -12.04
CA LEU A 463 -15.04 -14.15 -11.42
C LEU A 463 -14.23 -13.86 -10.14
N LEU A 464 -13.46 -12.77 -10.12
CA LEU A 464 -12.72 -12.31 -8.94
C LEU A 464 -13.59 -11.58 -7.92
N ALA A 465 -14.84 -11.24 -8.27
CA ALA A 465 -15.73 -10.48 -7.42
C ALA A 465 -16.00 -11.18 -6.09
N GLY A 466 -16.05 -12.52 -6.05
CA GLY A 466 -16.31 -13.24 -4.81
C GLY A 466 -15.29 -12.96 -3.70
N TYR A 467 -13.99 -12.97 -4.04
CA TYR A 467 -12.93 -12.65 -3.08
C TYR A 467 -13.00 -11.21 -2.58
N GLN A 468 -13.32 -10.26 -3.45
CA GLN A 468 -13.43 -8.85 -3.08
C GLN A 468 -14.74 -8.54 -2.34
N THR A 469 -15.82 -9.24 -2.65
CA THR A 469 -17.15 -9.01 -2.06
C THR A 469 -17.13 -9.30 -0.56
N GLY A 470 -16.44 -10.36 -0.12
CA GLY A 470 -16.27 -10.66 1.30
C GLY A 470 -15.58 -9.53 2.06
N ALA A 471 -14.45 -9.05 1.54
CA ALA A 471 -13.71 -7.94 2.12
C ALA A 471 -14.54 -6.64 2.14
N VAL A 472 -15.19 -6.28 1.03
CA VAL A 472 -16.04 -5.09 0.94
C VAL A 472 -17.22 -5.17 1.91
N PHE A 473 -17.91 -6.31 1.97
CA PHE A 473 -19.02 -6.52 2.90
C PHE A 473 -18.56 -6.38 4.35
N ALA A 474 -17.46 -7.04 4.71
CA ALA A 474 -16.92 -6.99 6.06
C ALA A 474 -16.37 -5.59 6.39
N ASN A 475 -15.79 -4.87 5.44
CA ASN A 475 -15.34 -3.48 5.64
C ASN A 475 -16.53 -2.56 5.90
N ARG A 476 -17.61 -2.69 5.12
CA ARG A 476 -18.85 -1.93 5.32
C ARG A 476 -19.50 -2.23 6.66
N GLN A 477 -19.63 -3.51 7.01
CA GLN A 477 -20.21 -3.92 8.29
C GLN A 477 -19.43 -3.34 9.47
N TYR A 478 -18.10 -3.47 9.44
CA TYR A 478 -17.24 -2.94 10.49
C TYR A 478 -17.35 -1.42 10.59
N PHE A 479 -17.18 -0.72 9.46
CA PHE A 479 -17.30 0.73 9.39
C PHE A 479 -18.62 1.21 9.98
N LEU A 480 -19.74 0.67 9.51
CA LEU A 480 -21.07 1.09 9.96
C LEU A 480 -21.35 0.74 11.42
N GLY A 481 -20.81 -0.37 11.93
CA GLY A 481 -20.92 -0.74 13.35
C GLY A 481 -20.05 0.12 14.28
N SER A 482 -18.97 0.70 13.76
CA SER A 482 -18.04 1.56 14.51
C SER A 482 -18.43 3.04 14.55
N LEU A 483 -19.46 3.44 13.79
CA LEU A 483 -19.95 4.82 13.80
C LEU A 483 -20.64 5.18 15.11
N THR A 484 -20.30 6.36 15.65
CA THR A 484 -21.03 6.98 16.76
C THR A 484 -22.47 7.32 16.37
N LYS A 485 -23.30 7.71 17.33
CA LYS A 485 -24.69 8.09 17.05
C LYS A 485 -24.73 9.36 16.19
N GLU A 486 -23.82 10.28 16.45
CA GLU A 486 -23.65 11.58 15.78
C GLU A 486 -23.13 11.39 14.36
N GLU A 487 -22.13 10.54 14.17
CA GLU A 487 -21.59 10.16 12.85
C GLU A 487 -22.63 9.43 12.01
N TRP A 488 -23.38 8.50 12.61
CA TRP A 488 -24.48 7.82 11.94
C TRP A 488 -25.59 8.80 11.56
N LYS A 489 -25.95 9.74 12.45
CA LYS A 489 -27.00 10.73 12.21
C LYS A 489 -26.61 11.65 11.05
N SER A 490 -25.41 12.23 11.11
CA SER A 490 -24.89 13.21 10.15
C SER A 490 -24.40 12.58 8.83
N GLY A 491 -23.97 11.32 8.86
CA GLY A 491 -23.27 10.68 7.74
C GLY A 491 -21.91 11.32 7.43
N LYS A 492 -21.31 12.03 8.39
CA LYS A 492 -20.00 12.67 8.28
C LYS A 492 -19.06 12.03 9.32
N VAL A 493 -17.90 11.59 8.84
CA VAL A 493 -16.80 11.00 9.61
C VAL A 493 -15.54 11.76 9.20
N SER A 494 -14.73 12.16 10.18
CA SER A 494 -13.49 12.88 9.91
C SER A 494 -12.38 11.94 9.41
N PRO A 495 -11.35 12.45 8.71
CA PRO A 495 -10.21 11.65 8.25
C PRO A 495 -9.51 10.90 9.38
N GLU A 496 -9.32 11.54 10.53
CA GLU A 496 -8.67 10.96 11.71
C GLU A 496 -9.48 9.77 12.21
N ARG A 497 -10.81 9.94 12.31
CA ARG A 497 -11.70 8.87 12.73
C ARG A 497 -11.73 7.71 11.72
N LEU A 498 -11.67 7.99 10.43
CA LEU A 498 -11.55 6.94 9.41
C LEU A 498 -10.23 6.17 9.53
N ALA A 499 -9.13 6.86 9.84
CA ALA A 499 -7.82 6.24 10.06
C ALA A 499 -7.84 5.33 11.30
N GLU A 500 -8.45 5.78 12.40
CA GLU A 500 -8.66 4.95 13.60
C GLU A 500 -9.46 3.68 13.27
N ILE A 501 -10.59 3.81 12.57
CA ILE A 501 -11.41 2.67 12.18
C ILE A 501 -10.62 1.71 11.28
N LYS A 502 -9.85 2.24 10.30
CA LYS A 502 -9.00 1.41 9.41
C LYS A 502 -7.94 0.63 10.17
N LEU A 503 -7.31 1.25 11.17
CA LEU A 503 -6.33 0.58 12.01
C LEU A 503 -6.98 -0.42 12.96
N GLU A 504 -8.13 -0.13 13.54
CA GLU A 504 -8.86 -1.12 14.32
C GLU A 504 -9.23 -2.35 13.48
N MET A 505 -9.69 -2.15 12.23
CA MET A 505 -9.94 -3.22 11.27
C MET A 505 -8.69 -4.06 11.02
N GLY A 506 -7.52 -3.43 10.90
CA GLY A 506 -6.24 -4.09 10.64
C GLY A 506 -5.74 -5.01 11.77
N ARG A 507 -6.44 -5.08 12.92
CA ARG A 507 -6.06 -5.96 14.04
C ARG A 507 -6.38 -7.43 13.75
N THR A 508 -7.47 -7.70 13.04
CA THR A 508 -7.95 -9.07 12.78
C THR A 508 -8.07 -9.40 11.31
N ARG A 509 -7.79 -8.45 10.40
CA ARG A 509 -7.77 -8.70 8.96
C ARG A 509 -6.76 -7.83 8.22
N SER A 510 -6.59 -8.14 6.94
CA SER A 510 -5.75 -7.35 6.03
C SER A 510 -6.52 -6.20 5.44
N VAL A 511 -6.20 -4.99 5.90
CA VAL A 511 -6.66 -3.76 5.26
C VAL A 511 -5.69 -3.35 4.15
N PRO A 512 -6.18 -2.83 3.02
CA PRO A 512 -5.32 -2.30 1.96
C PRO A 512 -4.35 -1.25 2.51
N GLY A 513 -3.05 -1.43 2.24
CA GLY A 513 -1.98 -0.56 2.77
C GLY A 513 -1.52 -0.90 4.18
N GLY A 514 -2.24 -1.73 4.94
CA GLY A 514 -1.94 -2.06 6.35
C GLY A 514 -0.89 -3.16 6.58
N LYS A 515 -0.36 -3.75 5.50
CA LYS A 515 0.57 -4.88 5.56
C LYS A 515 1.93 -4.43 6.10
N SER A 516 2.63 -5.38 6.73
CA SER A 516 4.02 -5.18 7.11
C SER A 516 4.92 -5.02 5.90
N VAL A 517 6.08 -4.38 6.11
CA VAL A 517 7.15 -4.23 5.13
C VAL A 517 7.44 -5.58 4.46
N ILE A 518 7.64 -6.61 5.27
CA ILE A 518 7.98 -7.94 4.78
C ILE A 518 6.77 -8.68 4.19
N GLY A 519 5.58 -8.55 4.79
CA GLY A 519 4.34 -9.17 4.31
C GLY A 519 3.84 -8.61 2.97
N SER A 520 4.35 -7.46 2.55
CA SER A 520 4.04 -6.84 1.25
C SER A 520 4.81 -7.44 0.07
N THR A 521 5.91 -8.18 0.33
CA THR A 521 6.79 -8.71 -0.70
C THR A 521 6.10 -9.77 -1.56
N SER A 522 6.65 -10.08 -2.74
CA SER A 522 6.08 -11.12 -3.59
C SER A 522 6.13 -12.49 -2.92
N LEU A 523 7.26 -12.85 -2.32
CA LEU A 523 7.47 -14.12 -1.63
C LEU A 523 6.40 -14.37 -0.55
N LEU A 524 6.32 -13.49 0.45
CA LEU A 524 5.30 -13.63 1.49
C LEU A 524 3.90 -13.34 0.96
N GLY A 525 3.78 -12.44 -0.01
CA GLY A 525 2.51 -12.15 -0.66
C GLY A 525 1.86 -13.39 -1.28
N VAL A 526 2.61 -14.44 -1.62
CA VAL A 526 2.03 -15.72 -2.03
C VAL A 526 1.60 -16.55 -0.83
N VAL A 527 2.44 -16.68 0.20
CA VAL A 527 2.10 -17.42 1.43
C VAL A 527 0.77 -16.92 2.02
N HIS A 528 0.52 -15.62 1.94
CA HIS A 528 -0.67 -15.00 2.50
C HIS A 528 -1.86 -14.94 1.52
N GLN A 529 -1.73 -15.36 0.25
CA GLN A 529 -2.69 -15.03 -0.83
C GLN A 529 -4.16 -15.37 -0.54
N TYR A 530 -4.43 -16.48 0.14
CA TYR A 530 -5.80 -16.95 0.46
C TYR A 530 -6.12 -16.92 1.96
N ARG A 531 -5.13 -16.54 2.78
CA ARG A 531 -5.22 -16.55 4.25
C ARG A 531 -4.77 -15.21 4.82
N THR A 532 -4.98 -14.11 4.09
CA THR A 532 -4.58 -12.76 4.52
C THR A 532 -5.26 -12.35 5.82
N TRP A 533 -6.47 -12.86 6.09
CA TRP A 533 -7.23 -12.64 7.33
C TRP A 533 -6.67 -13.44 8.52
N ALA A 534 -6.06 -14.61 8.28
CA ALA A 534 -5.60 -15.50 9.33
C ALA A 534 -4.42 -14.90 10.10
N PHE A 535 -3.43 -14.32 9.42
CA PHE A 535 -2.22 -13.80 10.07
C PHE A 535 -2.48 -12.75 11.15
N PRO A 536 -3.28 -11.69 10.90
CA PRO A 536 -3.65 -10.74 11.95
C PRO A 536 -4.39 -11.39 13.10
N LEU A 537 -5.32 -12.31 12.81
CA LEU A 537 -6.09 -13.03 13.83
C LEU A 537 -5.18 -13.89 14.71
N LEU A 538 -4.24 -14.65 14.11
CA LEU A 538 -3.25 -15.44 14.83
C LEU A 538 -2.36 -14.55 15.71
N ARG A 539 -1.89 -13.42 15.17
CA ARG A 539 -1.09 -12.46 15.91
C ARG A 539 -1.86 -11.87 17.09
N MET A 540 -3.11 -11.51 16.86
CA MET A 540 -4.00 -10.95 17.88
C MET A 540 -4.22 -11.98 18.99
N VAL A 541 -4.52 -13.24 18.66
CA VAL A 541 -4.67 -14.33 19.64
C VAL A 541 -3.38 -14.52 20.44
N ALA A 542 -2.22 -14.60 19.79
CA ALA A 542 -0.93 -14.75 20.49
C ALA A 542 -0.62 -13.57 21.41
N THR A 543 -0.89 -12.34 20.95
CA THR A 543 -0.65 -11.11 21.71
C THR A 543 -1.61 -11.01 22.90
N ASP A 544 -2.90 -11.27 22.69
CA ASP A 544 -3.93 -11.22 23.73
C ASP A 544 -3.73 -12.33 24.76
N LEU A 545 -3.29 -13.53 24.34
CA LEU A 545 -2.92 -14.62 25.24
C LEU A 545 -1.73 -14.21 26.12
N GLY A 546 -0.65 -13.69 25.53
CA GLY A 546 0.51 -13.22 26.29
C GLY A 546 0.15 -12.10 27.28
N LYS A 547 -0.70 -11.14 26.88
CA LYS A 547 -1.22 -10.09 27.77
C LYS A 547 -2.10 -10.66 28.88
N THR A 548 -2.96 -11.62 28.56
CA THR A 548 -3.84 -12.28 29.54
C THR A 548 -3.03 -13.08 30.55
N ILE A 549 -2.03 -13.86 30.14
CA ILE A 549 -1.13 -14.60 31.03
C ILE A 549 -0.39 -13.65 31.98
N LYS A 550 0.19 -12.56 31.46
CA LYS A 550 0.84 -11.54 32.28
C LYS A 550 -0.11 -10.90 33.30
N ARG A 551 -1.38 -10.70 32.94
CA ARG A 551 -2.41 -10.18 33.85
C ARG A 551 -2.87 -11.22 34.88
N ILE A 552 -2.95 -12.50 34.52
CA ILE A 552 -3.24 -13.59 35.45
C ILE A 552 -2.18 -13.65 36.56
N GLY A 553 -0.90 -13.40 36.23
CA GLY A 553 0.17 -13.27 37.22
C GLY A 553 0.03 -12.08 38.17
N ASN A 554 -0.78 -11.06 37.83
CA ASN A 554 -0.80 -9.76 38.51
C ASN A 554 -2.18 -9.32 39.07
N LEU A 555 -3.30 -10.01 38.81
CA LEU A 555 -4.67 -9.53 39.11
C LEU A 555 -5.64 -10.60 39.67
N LYS A 556 -6.70 -10.15 40.35
CA LYS A 556 -7.83 -10.98 40.84
C LYS A 556 -8.81 -11.32 39.71
N GLY A 557 -9.28 -12.57 39.65
CA GLY A 557 -9.92 -13.23 38.50
C GLY A 557 -11.05 -12.49 37.73
N LYS A 558 -11.84 -11.62 38.36
CA LYS A 558 -12.96 -10.93 37.68
C LYS A 558 -12.51 -9.86 36.68
N GLU A 559 -11.44 -9.13 36.98
CA GLU A 559 -10.93 -8.06 36.10
C GLU A 559 -10.34 -8.64 34.81
N ILE A 560 -9.79 -9.86 34.89
CA ILE A 560 -9.24 -10.61 33.76
C ILE A 560 -10.34 -10.92 32.74
N LEU A 561 -11.51 -11.41 33.17
CA LEU A 561 -12.61 -11.74 32.26
C LEU A 561 -13.25 -10.51 31.60
N THR A 562 -13.15 -9.34 32.24
CA THR A 562 -13.71 -8.09 31.69
C THR A 562 -12.81 -7.37 30.70
N ALA A 563 -11.51 -7.72 30.68
CA ALA A 563 -10.54 -7.16 29.77
C ALA A 563 -10.90 -7.40 28.30
N ASN A 564 -10.61 -6.42 27.45
CA ASN A 564 -10.89 -6.52 26.02
C ASN A 564 -10.12 -7.66 25.35
N GLU A 565 -8.89 -7.91 25.78
CA GLU A 565 -8.05 -9.02 25.33
C GLU A 565 -8.72 -10.39 25.61
N SER A 566 -9.17 -10.60 26.85
CA SER A 566 -9.78 -11.87 27.25
C SER A 566 -11.15 -12.08 26.59
N LYS A 567 -11.95 -11.02 26.43
CA LYS A 567 -13.20 -11.07 25.65
C LYS A 567 -12.95 -11.50 24.20
N ARG A 568 -11.87 -11.02 23.57
CA ARG A 568 -11.52 -11.43 22.19
C ARG A 568 -11.08 -12.89 22.14
N LEU A 569 -10.26 -13.35 23.09
CA LEU A 569 -9.88 -14.77 23.18
C LEU A 569 -11.10 -15.70 23.33
N ILE A 570 -12.05 -15.34 24.20
CA ILE A 570 -13.29 -16.12 24.38
C ILE A 570 -14.09 -16.18 23.07
N LYS A 571 -14.22 -15.05 22.35
CA LYS A 571 -14.90 -15.04 21.04
C LYS A 571 -14.18 -15.89 19.99
N SER A 572 -12.84 -15.85 19.97
CA SER A 572 -12.05 -16.70 19.07
C SER A 572 -12.26 -18.18 19.37
N LEU A 573 -12.28 -18.57 20.65
CA LEU A 573 -12.58 -19.94 21.08
C LEU A 573 -14.01 -20.35 20.72
N PHE A 574 -14.99 -19.49 20.97
CA PHE A 574 -16.38 -19.73 20.60
C PHE A 574 -16.55 -19.90 19.09
N LEU A 575 -15.89 -19.04 18.30
CA LEU A 575 -15.90 -19.15 16.85
C LEU A 575 -15.27 -20.48 16.40
N ALA A 576 -14.11 -20.84 16.97
CA ALA A 576 -13.45 -22.11 16.67
C ALA A 576 -14.34 -23.31 17.03
N SER A 577 -15.03 -23.28 18.17
CA SER A 577 -15.97 -24.34 18.56
C SER A 577 -17.16 -24.41 17.61
N VAL A 578 -17.73 -23.28 17.20
CA VAL A 578 -18.84 -23.26 16.22
C VAL A 578 -18.40 -23.83 14.89
N VAL A 579 -17.21 -23.45 14.39
CA VAL A 579 -16.65 -24.00 13.14
C VAL A 579 -16.40 -25.50 13.27
N TYR A 580 -15.82 -25.94 14.38
CA TYR A 580 -15.57 -27.35 14.64
C TYR A 580 -16.87 -28.16 14.72
N THR A 581 -17.86 -27.71 15.51
CA THR A 581 -19.15 -28.42 15.65
C THR A 581 -19.95 -28.43 14.36
N LEU A 582 -19.96 -27.33 13.59
CA LEU A 582 -20.59 -27.32 12.26
C LEU A 582 -19.85 -28.27 11.30
N GLY A 583 -18.52 -28.31 11.38
CA GLY A 583 -17.72 -29.24 10.59
C GLY A 583 -18.00 -30.69 10.91
N ASP A 584 -17.98 -31.01 12.20
CA ASP A 584 -18.28 -32.36 12.67
C ASP A 584 -19.72 -32.77 12.33
N ALA A 585 -20.72 -31.91 12.59
CA ALA A 585 -22.12 -32.21 12.30
C ALA A 585 -22.41 -32.40 10.80
N LEU A 586 -21.71 -31.67 9.92
CA LEU A 586 -21.88 -31.80 8.47
C LEU A 586 -21.11 -32.99 7.87
N PHE A 587 -20.12 -33.55 8.57
CA PHE A 587 -19.19 -34.53 7.97
C PHE A 587 -18.97 -35.84 8.72
N SER A 588 -19.34 -35.93 10.00
CA SER A 588 -19.25 -37.17 10.78
C SER A 588 -20.18 -38.27 10.27
N ASN A 589 -21.30 -37.88 9.63
CA ASN A 589 -22.33 -38.80 9.12
C ASN A 589 -22.36 -38.96 7.59
N VAL A 590 -21.43 -38.34 6.87
CA VAL A 590 -21.37 -38.43 5.39
C VAL A 590 -20.32 -39.47 5.00
N ASP A 591 -20.74 -40.52 4.30
CA ASP A 591 -19.86 -41.54 3.73
C ASP A 591 -18.77 -40.89 2.84
N ASP A 592 -17.53 -41.35 2.95
CA ASP A 592 -16.41 -40.85 2.18
C ASP A 592 -16.60 -41.03 0.67
N GLU A 593 -17.37 -42.03 0.23
CA GLU A 593 -17.80 -42.14 -1.16
C GLU A 593 -18.74 -41.01 -1.58
N MET A 594 -19.71 -40.64 -0.73
CA MET A 594 -20.61 -39.52 -0.99
C MET A 594 -19.87 -38.18 -0.99
N LYS A 595 -18.88 -38.00 -0.09
CA LYS A 595 -17.96 -36.86 -0.14
C LYS A 595 -17.24 -36.83 -1.48
N LYS A 596 -16.64 -37.95 -1.91
CA LYS A 596 -15.93 -38.09 -3.19
C LYS A 596 -16.82 -37.93 -4.44
N LYS A 597 -18.13 -38.18 -4.37
CA LYS A 597 -19.05 -38.02 -5.51
C LYS A 597 -19.64 -36.61 -5.58
N SER A 598 -20.03 -36.01 -4.46
CA SER A 598 -20.61 -34.65 -4.43
C SER A 598 -19.53 -33.56 -4.46
N VAL A 599 -19.55 -32.72 -5.50
CA VAL A 599 -18.68 -31.52 -5.56
C VAL A 599 -19.00 -30.58 -4.39
N TYR A 600 -20.27 -30.46 -4.00
CA TYR A 600 -20.71 -29.62 -2.89
C TYR A 600 -20.18 -30.11 -1.52
N LEU A 601 -20.28 -31.41 -1.22
CA LEU A 601 -19.79 -31.95 0.06
C LEU A 601 -18.26 -31.93 0.15
N ARG A 602 -17.55 -32.25 -0.94
CA ARG A 602 -16.08 -32.02 -1.04
C ARG A 602 -15.70 -30.56 -0.81
N THR A 603 -16.48 -29.65 -1.38
CA THR A 603 -16.31 -28.20 -1.25
C THR A 603 -16.45 -27.80 0.22
N VAL A 604 -17.55 -28.15 0.87
CA VAL A 604 -17.79 -27.77 2.27
C VAL A 604 -16.78 -28.43 3.25
N ASP A 605 -16.35 -29.68 2.99
CA ASP A 605 -15.36 -30.41 3.81
C ASP A 605 -13.98 -29.74 3.75
N LYS A 606 -13.49 -29.48 2.53
CA LYS A 606 -12.23 -28.75 2.33
C LYS A 606 -12.31 -27.34 2.92
N GLY A 607 -13.47 -26.68 2.90
CA GLY A 607 -13.68 -25.36 3.50
C GLY A 607 -13.54 -25.36 5.00
N LEU A 608 -14.17 -26.32 5.67
CA LEU A 608 -14.08 -26.47 7.12
C LEU A 608 -12.69 -26.92 7.56
N ARG A 609 -12.02 -27.78 6.78
CA ARG A 609 -10.58 -28.07 6.98
C ARG A 609 -9.70 -26.86 6.76
N ASP A 610 -9.94 -26.05 5.73
CA ASP A 610 -9.20 -24.81 5.48
C ASP A 610 -9.49 -23.71 6.52
N LEU A 611 -10.66 -23.75 7.17
CA LEU A 611 -11.01 -22.89 8.30
C LEU A 611 -10.40 -23.37 9.60
N ASN A 612 -10.27 -24.68 9.79
CA ASN A 612 -9.49 -25.29 10.86
C ASN A 612 -7.99 -25.14 10.61
N ALA A 613 -7.53 -25.03 9.36
CA ALA A 613 -6.11 -24.99 9.02
C ALA A 613 -5.36 -23.80 9.65
N PRO A 614 -5.91 -22.59 9.81
CA PRO A 614 -5.34 -21.55 10.66
C PRO A 614 -5.16 -21.97 12.12
N PHE A 615 -6.12 -22.69 12.69
CA PHE A 615 -6.09 -23.22 14.05
C PHE A 615 -5.19 -24.45 14.22
N GLU A 616 -5.04 -25.27 13.19
CA GLU A 616 -4.05 -26.35 13.11
C GLU A 616 -2.64 -25.78 12.81
N SER A 617 -2.55 -24.71 12.03
CA SER A 617 -1.29 -24.02 11.69
C SER A 617 -0.76 -23.13 12.81
N LEU A 618 -1.60 -22.82 13.81
CA LEU A 618 -1.14 -22.37 15.13
C LEU A 618 -0.18 -23.40 15.77
N PHE A 619 -0.23 -24.66 15.32
CA PHE A 619 0.60 -25.76 15.81
C PHE A 619 1.47 -26.45 14.73
N ALA A 620 1.20 -26.26 13.42
CA ALA A 620 1.97 -26.90 12.35
C ALA A 620 2.19 -25.98 11.12
N LEU A 621 3.44 -25.58 10.88
CA LEU A 621 3.88 -24.84 9.68
C LEU A 621 3.93 -25.76 8.45
N GLY A 622 2.78 -26.07 7.86
CA GLY A 622 2.69 -26.80 6.59
C GLY A 622 3.26 -25.99 5.40
N ALA A 623 3.94 -26.66 4.47
CA ALA A 623 4.55 -26.03 3.30
C ALA A 623 3.49 -25.38 2.38
N PRO A 624 3.72 -24.17 1.82
CA PRO A 624 2.73 -23.49 1.00
C PRO A 624 2.46 -24.20 -0.34
N PRO A 625 1.22 -24.22 -0.85
CA PRO A 625 0.86 -24.73 -2.19
C PRO A 625 1.66 -24.15 -3.36
N LEU A 626 2.34 -23.02 -3.16
CA LEU A 626 3.24 -22.42 -4.15
C LEU A 626 4.51 -23.25 -4.36
N VAL A 627 5.09 -23.86 -3.33
CA VAL A 627 6.32 -24.65 -3.50
C VAL A 627 6.01 -25.85 -4.39
N GLU A 628 4.89 -26.52 -4.12
CA GLU A 628 4.35 -27.59 -4.96
C GLU A 628 4.02 -27.08 -6.38
N TYR A 629 3.34 -25.94 -6.50
CA TYR A 629 3.00 -25.35 -7.80
C TYR A 629 4.22 -24.89 -8.62
N LEU A 630 5.24 -24.31 -8.00
CA LEU A 630 6.47 -23.88 -8.68
C LEU A 630 7.32 -25.08 -9.09
N THR A 631 7.37 -26.13 -8.26
CA THR A 631 8.04 -27.39 -8.61
C THR A 631 7.32 -28.03 -9.81
N ASN A 632 5.99 -28.07 -9.79
CA ASN A 632 5.18 -28.59 -10.89
C ASN A 632 5.27 -27.71 -12.15
N ILE A 633 5.28 -26.37 -12.03
CA ILE A 633 5.48 -25.47 -13.18
C ILE A 633 6.87 -25.66 -13.75
N LYS A 634 7.92 -25.70 -12.93
CA LYS A 634 9.30 -25.88 -13.39
C LYS A 634 9.42 -27.20 -14.17
N LEU A 635 8.94 -28.30 -13.60
CA LEU A 635 8.91 -29.61 -14.25
C LEU A 635 8.10 -29.59 -15.55
N ASN A 636 6.94 -28.93 -15.57
CA ASN A 636 6.11 -28.83 -16.76
C ASN A 636 6.69 -27.89 -17.83
N VAL A 637 7.35 -26.80 -17.45
CA VAL A 637 8.02 -25.86 -18.35
C VAL A 637 9.29 -26.47 -18.92
N GLU A 638 10.10 -27.16 -18.12
CA GLU A 638 11.26 -27.93 -18.59
C GLU A 638 10.83 -29.04 -19.56
N ARG A 639 9.75 -29.77 -19.25
CA ARG A 639 9.13 -30.72 -20.20
C ARG A 639 8.66 -30.01 -21.48
N MET A 640 7.93 -28.90 -21.38
CA MET A 640 7.44 -28.12 -22.53
C MET A 640 8.54 -27.47 -23.37
N ILE A 641 9.71 -27.18 -22.78
CA ILE A 641 10.90 -26.68 -23.49
C ILE A 641 11.60 -27.83 -24.22
N ASN A 642 11.62 -29.02 -23.61
CA ASN A 642 12.38 -30.18 -24.10
C ASN A 642 11.58 -31.15 -24.97
N THR A 643 10.26 -30.99 -25.14
CA THR A 643 9.43 -31.85 -26.03
C THR A 643 8.56 -31.03 -26.99
N HIS A 644 8.56 -31.42 -28.27
CA HIS A 644 7.65 -30.91 -29.31
C HIS A 644 6.33 -31.69 -29.41
N VAL A 645 6.06 -32.60 -28.47
CA VAL A 645 4.83 -33.39 -28.43
C VAL A 645 4.26 -33.34 -27.01
N ILE A 646 3.00 -32.93 -26.91
CA ILE A 646 2.26 -32.85 -25.64
C ILE A 646 1.54 -34.18 -25.45
N ASP A 647 1.94 -34.97 -24.45
CA ASP A 647 1.06 -35.93 -23.80
C ASP A 647 0.77 -35.45 -22.38
N PHE A 648 -0.50 -35.15 -22.12
CA PHE A 648 -1.01 -34.96 -20.77
C PHE A 648 -1.32 -36.35 -20.20
N PRO A 649 -0.85 -36.71 -18.98
CA PRO A 649 -1.33 -37.91 -18.33
C PRO A 649 -2.76 -37.66 -17.85
N TYR A 650 -3.72 -37.99 -18.70
CA TYR A 650 -5.11 -38.17 -18.28
C TYR A 650 -5.18 -39.44 -17.44
N TYR A 651 -5.87 -39.33 -16.30
CA TYR A 651 -6.44 -40.49 -15.60
C TYR A 651 -7.33 -41.25 -16.59
N GLN A 652 -6.85 -42.37 -17.12
CA GLN A 652 -7.70 -43.40 -17.69
C GLN A 652 -8.38 -44.13 -16.52
N HIS A 653 -9.60 -43.71 -16.19
CA HIS A 653 -10.54 -44.65 -15.61
C HIS A 653 -11.27 -45.34 -16.75
N ASN A 654 -11.21 -46.67 -16.74
CA ASN A 654 -12.01 -47.56 -17.56
C ASN A 654 -13.48 -47.11 -17.56
N ILE A 655 -14.01 -46.91 -18.75
CA ILE A 655 -15.44 -46.93 -19.06
C ILE A 655 -15.59 -48.16 -19.95
N ASP A 656 -16.39 -49.11 -19.49
CA ASP A 656 -17.08 -50.05 -20.39
C ASP A 656 -18.10 -49.31 -21.25
#